data_AF-A0A0D6EP33-F1
#
_entry.id   AF-A0A0D6EP33-F1
#
_cell.length_a   1.000
_cell.length_b   1.000
_cell.length_c   1.000
_cell.angle_alpha   90.00
_cell.angle_beta   90.00
_cell.angle_gamma   90.00
#
_symmetry.space_group_name_H-M   'P 1'
#
loop_
_entity.id
_entity.type
_entity.pdbx_description
1 polymer ?
#
loop_
_entity_poly.entity_id
_entity_poly.type
_entity_poly.pdbx_seq_one_letter_code
_entity_poly.pdbx_strand_id
1 'polypeptide(L)'
;MAASPSAEPAAKRQKTAEARLPFHSSLLDAANVERLKQAHSASAPYKHAVIDQLFDKDFLKKARKEITEQLSFREKETDIWPPPKLARANPSTGQINQTGDLSNLSGLPSTELALLPTLLELRDALYSKTFRHFLQEVTGCGPLSGSKTDMSCAEYSEGCYLLNHDDVIGTRRISFILYLVLDEPAWQPEWGGALELYPVLEADDKNPDRPNVPVSKPSVVIPPAFNQFVFFEVQPGHSFHSVEEVVVHGDKQKGGVGARVSLSGWFHKPVEGEEGYEGNEGFMPKSSLQQLYATTLSAPTPYPTPLPLPLPSLPSASDLAVLSPLLNPAYTNPKILSHLRAQFIETSHLVLADFLAPSVATELEALIRARDAELEQGRRGVSVRGWTTDKVPPHASGEDAQQGWTVVGPPHLQRFLALAPAPAPTSGDDRLASLLREIHDALRSRAFAALLASLTSLLPTAYTTSVRRFRPGLDYTLARGEPAGEGDANAKLDVGLALTPRLDGPDAELWEAGECGGWDIWLVGDEGGDEATYGGGSGGGTKKEPKAEETAQGAGQEEEEEAEEEEDESTLLTLAPEWNRLHLVLRDPGVLAFVKYVSARAPSSRWDIAGEWEVQGIEEEEEEEEEEGDEVGNGA
;
A
#
# COMPACT_ATOMS: atom_id res chain seq x y z
N MET A 1 54.63 41.57 51.02
CA MET A 1 53.42 41.14 51.77
C MET A 1 52.19 41.62 51.03
N ALA A 2 51.49 40.71 50.36
CA ALA A 2 50.11 40.88 49.90
C ALA A 2 49.54 39.47 49.72
N ALA A 3 48.39 39.21 50.32
CA ALA A 3 47.85 37.91 50.65
C ALA A 3 47.13 37.23 49.46
N SER A 4 47.21 35.90 49.40
CA SER A 4 46.34 35.05 48.59
C SER A 4 44.97 34.88 49.28
N PRO A 5 43.84 34.98 48.57
CA PRO A 5 42.53 34.67 49.14
C PRO A 5 42.24 33.16 49.09
N SER A 6 41.64 32.68 50.16
CA SER A 6 41.27 31.28 50.43
C SER A 6 40.12 30.78 49.54
N ALA A 7 40.22 29.54 49.07
CA ALA A 7 39.12 28.82 48.42
C ALA A 7 38.06 28.38 49.46
N GLU A 8 36.79 28.67 49.18
CA GLU A 8 35.65 28.13 49.92
C GLU A 8 35.43 26.64 49.61
N PRO A 9 34.97 25.82 50.57
CA PRO A 9 34.72 24.41 50.35
C PRO A 9 33.39 24.17 49.61
N ALA A 10 33.43 23.30 48.60
CA ALA A 10 32.28 22.91 47.79
C ALA A 10 31.15 22.29 48.63
N ALA A 11 29.92 22.79 48.43
CA ALA A 11 28.71 22.24 49.02
C ALA A 11 28.46 20.80 48.53
N LYS A 12 28.24 19.88 49.47
CA LYS A 12 27.84 18.49 49.21
C LYS A 12 26.52 18.48 48.43
N ARG A 13 26.55 18.04 47.17
CA ARG A 13 25.35 17.69 46.40
C ARG A 13 24.56 16.60 47.15
N GLN A 14 23.32 16.93 47.52
CA GLN A 14 22.31 15.97 47.96
C GLN A 14 22.11 14.93 46.85
N LYS A 15 22.07 13.64 47.22
CA LYS A 15 21.54 12.57 46.37
C LYS A 15 20.07 12.90 46.08
N THR A 16 19.77 13.38 44.89
CA THR A 16 18.41 13.37 44.34
C THR A 16 17.97 11.92 44.28
N ALA A 17 16.85 11.59 44.92
CA ALA A 17 16.19 10.30 44.71
C ALA A 17 15.89 10.19 43.22
N GLU A 18 16.30 9.09 42.57
CA GLU A 18 15.93 8.80 41.19
C GLU A 18 14.40 8.85 41.11
N ALA A 19 13.87 9.71 40.23
CA ALA A 19 12.43 9.85 40.04
C ALA A 19 11.84 8.48 39.69
N ARG A 20 10.77 8.10 40.38
CA ARG A 20 10.10 6.82 40.13
C ARG A 20 9.45 6.87 38.74
N LEU A 21 9.90 6.00 37.84
CA LEU A 21 9.33 5.89 36.49
C LEU A 21 7.86 5.43 36.55
N PRO A 22 6.99 5.90 35.64
CA PRO A 22 5.54 5.68 35.69
C PRO A 22 5.08 4.29 35.21
N PHE A 23 5.99 3.32 35.14
CA PHE A 23 5.69 1.95 34.71
C PHE A 23 4.75 1.22 35.65
N HIS A 24 4.01 0.24 35.13
CA HIS A 24 3.23 -0.68 35.93
C HIS A 24 4.15 -1.39 36.94
N SER A 25 3.66 -1.58 38.18
CA SER A 25 4.52 -2.02 39.28
C SER A 25 5.18 -3.39 39.06
N SER A 26 4.55 -4.25 38.25
CA SER A 26 5.06 -5.59 37.94
C SER A 26 5.91 -5.68 36.67
N LEU A 27 6.11 -4.58 35.95
CA LEU A 27 6.80 -4.61 34.65
C LEU A 27 8.22 -5.17 34.77
N LEU A 28 8.96 -4.63 35.75
CA LEU A 28 10.38 -4.93 35.98
C LEU A 28 10.61 -6.08 36.96
N ASP A 29 9.56 -6.77 37.40
CA ASP A 29 9.68 -7.92 38.28
C ASP A 29 10.43 -9.04 37.54
N ALA A 30 11.44 -9.64 38.18
CA ALA A 30 12.28 -10.67 37.56
C ALA A 30 11.48 -11.85 36.99
N ALA A 31 10.36 -12.22 37.62
CA ALA A 31 9.46 -13.26 37.11
C ALA A 31 8.75 -12.84 35.81
N ASN A 32 8.37 -11.57 35.68
CA ASN A 32 7.75 -11.04 34.46
C ASN A 32 8.79 -10.90 33.33
N VAL A 33 10.00 -10.45 33.64
CA VAL A 33 11.11 -10.37 32.68
C VAL A 33 11.40 -11.75 32.10
N GLU A 34 11.56 -12.76 32.94
CA GLU A 34 11.82 -14.14 32.50
C GLU A 34 10.65 -14.70 31.67
N ARG A 35 9.40 -14.44 32.08
CA ARG A 35 8.21 -14.80 31.31
C ARG A 35 8.23 -14.18 29.91
N LEU A 36 8.52 -12.88 29.81
CA LEU A 36 8.58 -12.17 28.53
C LEU A 36 9.73 -12.66 27.66
N LYS A 37 10.89 -12.95 28.25
CA LYS A 37 12.04 -13.54 27.55
C LYS A 37 11.71 -14.91 26.95
N GLN A 38 11.02 -15.76 27.70
CA GLN A 38 10.55 -17.06 27.22
C GLN A 38 9.51 -16.89 26.11
N ALA A 39 8.53 -16.00 26.29
CA ALA A 39 7.51 -15.71 25.29
C ALA A 39 8.13 -15.18 23.98
N HIS A 40 9.04 -14.21 24.08
CA HIS A 40 9.80 -13.66 22.95
C HIS A 40 10.61 -14.74 22.24
N SER A 41 11.35 -15.55 23.00
CA SER A 41 12.16 -16.63 22.43
C SER A 41 11.31 -17.70 21.74
N ALA A 42 10.09 -17.96 22.22
CA ALA A 42 9.18 -18.95 21.66
C ALA A 42 8.28 -18.39 20.53
N SER A 43 8.26 -17.08 20.30
CA SER A 43 7.35 -16.47 19.34
C SER A 43 7.74 -16.76 17.89
N ALA A 44 6.72 -16.74 17.03
CA ALA A 44 6.77 -16.87 15.57
C ALA A 44 5.64 -15.98 15.00
N PRO A 45 5.69 -15.46 13.76
CA PRO A 45 6.61 -15.84 12.68
C PRO A 45 8.04 -15.34 12.87
N TYR A 46 8.22 -14.24 13.59
CA TYR A 46 9.49 -13.73 14.05
C TYR A 46 9.41 -13.33 15.53
N LYS A 47 10.55 -12.94 16.10
CA LYS A 47 10.68 -12.64 17.52
C LYS A 47 9.95 -11.36 17.88
N HIS A 48 8.95 -11.49 18.76
CA HIS A 48 8.06 -10.42 19.19
C HIS A 48 7.55 -10.71 20.60
N ALA A 49 7.09 -9.68 21.30
CA ALA A 49 6.46 -9.83 22.60
C ALA A 49 5.34 -8.83 22.81
N VAL A 50 4.40 -9.21 23.69
CA VAL A 50 3.23 -8.41 24.06
C VAL A 50 3.23 -8.21 25.58
N ILE A 51 3.09 -6.95 26.00
CA ILE A 51 2.96 -6.54 27.40
C ILE A 51 1.57 -5.94 27.55
N ASP A 52 0.69 -6.58 28.33
CA ASP A 52 -0.72 -6.14 28.45
C ASP A 52 -0.89 -4.80 29.19
N GLN A 53 0.02 -4.49 30.11
CA GLN A 53 0.00 -3.25 30.91
C GLN A 53 1.42 -2.72 31.09
N LEU A 54 1.80 -1.74 30.27
CA LEU A 54 3.13 -1.15 30.34
C LEU A 54 3.24 -0.10 31.45
N PHE A 55 2.27 0.81 31.51
CA PHE A 55 2.26 1.96 32.43
C PHE A 55 1.22 1.82 33.53
N ASP A 56 1.33 2.65 34.56
CA ASP A 56 0.21 2.89 35.48
C ASP A 56 -1.02 3.40 34.72
N LYS A 57 -2.19 2.86 35.06
CA LYS A 57 -3.44 3.11 34.32
C LYS A 57 -3.82 4.59 34.32
N ASP A 58 -3.72 5.26 35.47
CA ASP A 58 -4.14 6.65 35.60
C ASP A 58 -3.13 7.61 34.95
N PHE A 59 -1.84 7.26 35.02
CA PHE A 59 -0.81 7.96 34.26
C PHE A 59 -1.08 7.91 32.76
N LEU A 60 -1.32 6.72 32.20
CA LEU A 60 -1.51 6.58 30.75
C LEU A 60 -2.80 7.26 30.27
N LYS A 61 -3.87 7.26 31.07
CA LYS A 61 -5.09 8.02 30.76
C LYS A 61 -4.84 9.52 30.62
N LYS A 62 -3.95 10.09 31.45
CA LYS A 62 -3.55 11.50 31.33
C LYS A 62 -2.74 11.76 30.06
N ALA A 63 -1.76 10.91 29.78
CA ALA A 63 -0.95 11.01 28.55
C ALA A 63 -1.83 10.94 27.29
N ARG A 64 -2.77 9.98 27.27
CA ARG A 64 -3.76 9.86 26.19
C ARG A 64 -4.58 11.13 26.02
N LYS A 65 -5.08 11.71 27.12
CA LYS A 65 -5.86 12.94 27.09
C LYS A 65 -5.07 14.10 26.47
N GLU A 66 -3.80 14.27 26.87
CA GLU A 66 -2.90 15.25 26.26
C GLU A 66 -2.75 15.01 24.74
N ILE A 67 -2.50 13.77 24.33
CA ILE A 67 -2.37 13.39 22.90
C ILE A 67 -3.64 13.76 22.11
N THR A 68 -4.81 13.36 22.58
CA THR A 68 -6.05 13.53 21.82
C THR A 68 -6.56 14.97 21.84
N GLU A 69 -6.31 15.73 22.90
CA GLU A 69 -6.82 17.11 23.05
C GLU A 69 -5.83 18.18 22.57
N GLN A 70 -4.51 17.95 22.67
CA GLN A 70 -3.50 19.00 22.46
C GLN A 70 -2.68 18.83 21.17
N LEU A 71 -2.48 17.62 20.67
CA LEU A 71 -1.71 17.41 19.45
C LEU A 71 -2.59 17.59 18.21
N SER A 72 -2.12 18.32 17.21
CA SER A 72 -2.74 18.31 15.89
C SER A 72 -2.29 17.07 15.13
N PHE A 73 -3.24 16.34 14.55
CA PHE A 73 -2.97 15.25 13.62
C PHE A 73 -3.08 15.82 12.22
N ARG A 74 -2.18 15.39 11.35
CA ARG A 74 -2.27 15.64 9.91
C ARG A 74 -2.63 14.32 9.24
N GLU A 75 -3.46 14.41 8.23
CA GLU A 75 -3.74 13.25 7.39
C GLU A 75 -2.44 12.85 6.68
N LYS A 76 -2.12 11.55 6.76
CA LYS A 76 -0.99 10.93 6.09
C LYS A 76 -1.50 9.70 5.36
N GLU A 77 -1.24 9.64 4.07
CA GLU A 77 -1.80 8.61 3.22
C GLU A 77 -0.96 7.34 3.25
N THR A 78 -1.62 6.17 3.18
CA THR A 78 -0.96 4.86 3.32
C THR A 78 -0.66 4.17 2.00
N ASP A 79 -1.16 4.73 0.91
CA ASP A 79 -1.03 4.30 -0.46
C ASP A 79 -1.10 5.52 -1.38
N ILE A 80 -0.61 5.39 -2.61
CA ILE A 80 -0.46 6.51 -3.53
C ILE A 80 -1.83 7.17 -3.83
N TRP A 81 -1.90 8.49 -3.72
CA TRP A 81 -3.07 9.34 -3.95
C TRP A 81 -3.63 9.21 -5.39
N PRO A 82 -4.96 9.12 -5.59
CA PRO A 82 -5.63 9.56 -6.80
C PRO A 82 -6.10 11.04 -6.69
N PRO A 83 -6.21 11.79 -7.80
CA PRO A 83 -6.28 13.25 -7.81
C PRO A 83 -7.56 13.86 -7.17
N PRO A 84 -7.55 15.17 -6.82
CA PRO A 84 -8.53 15.80 -5.92
C PRO A 84 -9.94 15.92 -6.43
N LYS A 85 -10.18 15.68 -7.73
CA LYS A 85 -11.55 15.61 -8.24
C LYS A 85 -12.34 14.49 -7.59
N LEU A 86 -11.67 13.43 -7.13
CA LEU A 86 -12.27 12.35 -6.35
C LEU A 86 -12.20 12.61 -4.83
N ALA A 87 -11.12 13.22 -4.35
CA ALA A 87 -10.92 13.54 -2.92
C ALA A 87 -11.96 14.49 -2.32
N ARG A 88 -12.53 15.39 -3.13
CA ARG A 88 -13.59 16.31 -2.67
C ARG A 88 -14.88 15.59 -2.25
N ALA A 89 -15.02 14.28 -2.54
CA ALA A 89 -16.19 13.50 -2.14
C ALA A 89 -16.09 12.92 -0.72
N ASN A 90 -14.96 12.33 -0.30
CA ASN A 90 -14.79 11.83 1.09
C ASN A 90 -13.33 11.43 1.45
N PRO A 91 -12.68 12.06 2.46
CA PRO A 91 -11.29 11.75 2.87
C PRO A 91 -11.09 10.45 3.68
N SER A 92 -12.12 9.69 4.02
CA SER A 92 -12.01 8.71 5.14
C SER A 92 -11.36 7.34 4.85
N THR A 93 -11.11 6.92 3.60
CA THR A 93 -10.64 5.55 3.32
C THR A 93 -9.16 5.47 2.92
N GLY A 94 -8.35 4.76 3.69
CA GLY A 94 -6.91 4.57 3.44
C GLY A 94 -5.98 5.68 3.98
N GLN A 95 -6.52 6.70 4.66
CA GLN A 95 -5.72 7.76 5.29
C GLN A 95 -5.48 7.46 6.77
N ILE A 96 -4.25 7.61 7.27
CA ILE A 96 -3.95 7.58 8.71
C ILE A 96 -3.84 9.02 9.19
N ASN A 97 -4.47 9.35 10.31
CA ASN A 97 -4.17 10.60 11.00
C ASN A 97 -2.87 10.41 11.79
N GLN A 98 -1.78 11.08 11.41
CA GLN A 98 -0.50 10.98 12.10
C GLN A 98 -0.04 12.36 12.61
N THR A 99 0.60 12.39 13.77
CA THR A 99 1.36 13.57 14.19
C THR A 99 2.69 13.61 13.43
N GLY A 100 3.30 14.78 13.30
CA GLY A 100 4.72 14.86 12.95
C GLY A 100 5.58 14.08 13.95
N ASP A 101 6.85 13.86 13.60
CA ASP A 101 7.81 13.18 14.47
C ASP A 101 7.92 13.90 15.83
N LEU A 102 7.65 13.15 16.90
CA LEU A 102 7.68 13.63 18.28
C LEU A 102 9.09 13.57 18.89
N SER A 103 10.11 13.18 18.13
CA SER A 103 11.53 13.26 18.52
C SER A 103 11.92 14.67 18.96
N ASN A 104 11.39 15.69 18.28
CA ASN A 104 11.64 17.11 18.55
C ASN A 104 10.71 17.72 19.62
N LEU A 105 9.96 16.92 20.39
CA LEU A 105 9.17 17.43 21.52
C LEU A 105 10.02 18.36 22.42
N SER A 106 11.28 18.03 22.68
CA SER A 106 12.19 18.87 23.49
C SER A 106 12.53 20.24 22.87
N GLY A 107 12.29 20.42 21.58
CA GLY A 107 12.53 21.66 20.82
C GLY A 107 11.30 22.55 20.70
N LEU A 108 10.12 22.12 21.19
CA LEU A 108 8.91 22.94 21.17
C LEU A 108 9.04 24.17 22.09
N PRO A 109 8.34 25.27 21.79
CA PRO A 109 8.26 26.43 22.68
C PRO A 109 7.84 26.02 24.09
N SER A 110 8.38 26.69 25.11
CA SER A 110 8.11 26.36 26.52
C SER A 110 6.63 26.42 26.90
N THR A 111 5.83 27.22 26.19
CA THR A 111 4.38 27.32 26.33
C THR A 111 3.64 26.08 25.84
N GLU A 112 4.11 25.45 24.76
CA GLU A 112 3.52 24.21 24.20
C GLU A 112 3.98 23.00 25.00
N LEU A 113 5.24 22.97 25.42
CA LEU A 113 5.75 21.91 26.31
C LEU A 113 5.01 21.84 27.64
N ALA A 114 4.56 23.00 28.16
CA ALA A 114 3.77 23.05 29.37
C ALA A 114 2.38 22.39 29.23
N LEU A 115 1.89 22.17 28.01
CA LEU A 115 0.62 21.47 27.74
C LEU A 115 0.79 19.95 27.63
N LEU A 116 2.02 19.46 27.47
CA LEU A 116 2.35 18.05 27.22
C LEU A 116 3.27 17.41 28.29
N PRO A 117 3.13 17.72 29.60
CA PRO A 117 4.06 17.23 30.61
C PRO A 117 4.02 15.72 30.79
N THR A 118 2.84 15.09 30.68
CA THR A 118 2.71 13.64 30.84
C THR A 118 3.25 12.91 29.61
N LEU A 119 3.06 13.46 28.41
CA LEU A 119 3.64 12.92 27.18
C LEU A 119 5.18 12.96 27.20
N LEU A 120 5.77 14.05 27.69
CA LEU A 120 7.23 14.14 27.89
C LEU A 120 7.72 13.07 28.88
N GLU A 121 7.04 12.92 30.02
CA GLU A 121 7.39 11.89 31.02
C GLU A 121 7.26 10.48 30.43
N LEU A 122 6.25 10.23 29.60
CA LEU A 122 6.06 8.96 28.90
C LEU A 122 7.22 8.66 27.94
N ARG A 123 7.59 9.64 27.09
CA ARG A 123 8.74 9.51 26.17
C ARG A 123 10.03 9.23 26.95
N ASP A 124 10.30 10.04 27.97
CA ASP A 124 11.53 9.92 28.76
C ASP A 124 11.59 8.58 29.51
N ALA A 125 10.45 8.04 29.94
CA ALA A 125 10.35 6.71 30.51
C ALA A 125 10.67 5.62 29.48
N LEU A 126 10.07 5.66 28.28
CA LEU A 126 10.34 4.70 27.19
C LEU A 126 11.82 4.70 26.78
N TYR A 127 12.45 5.86 26.65
CA TYR A 127 13.86 5.96 26.24
C TYR A 127 14.86 5.91 27.42
N SER A 128 14.35 5.77 28.65
CA SER A 128 15.18 5.68 29.86
C SER A 128 16.18 4.52 29.77
N LYS A 129 17.31 4.68 30.47
CA LYS A 129 18.31 3.61 30.60
C LYS A 129 17.69 2.32 31.18
N THR A 130 16.77 2.47 32.13
CA THR A 130 16.06 1.36 32.77
C THR A 130 15.24 0.56 31.77
N PHE A 131 14.41 1.22 30.95
CA PHE A 131 13.56 0.52 29.98
C PHE A 131 14.37 -0.08 28.83
N ARG A 132 15.39 0.63 28.33
CA ARG A 132 16.30 0.08 27.31
C ARG A 132 17.04 -1.16 27.80
N HIS A 133 17.44 -1.20 29.08
CA HIS A 133 18.06 -2.39 29.66
C HIS A 133 17.05 -3.54 29.79
N PHE A 134 15.82 -3.23 30.20
CA PHE A 134 14.73 -4.22 30.24
C PHE A 134 14.48 -4.85 28.86
N LEU A 135 14.40 -4.04 27.80
CA LEU A 135 14.25 -4.55 26.42
C LEU A 135 15.42 -5.46 26.03
N GLN A 136 16.65 -5.03 26.29
CA GLN A 136 17.86 -5.83 26.05
C GLN A 136 17.84 -7.18 26.76
N GLU A 137 17.34 -7.23 28.00
CA GLU A 137 17.26 -8.46 28.78
C GLU A 137 16.21 -9.44 28.24
N VAL A 138 15.09 -8.92 27.74
CA VAL A 138 14.00 -9.70 27.15
C VAL A 138 14.35 -10.20 25.75
N THR A 139 14.93 -9.35 24.89
CA THR A 139 15.17 -9.67 23.48
C THR A 139 16.55 -10.26 23.21
N GLY A 140 17.57 -9.77 23.90
CA GLY A 140 18.96 -10.03 23.55
C GLY A 140 19.47 -9.19 22.36
N CYS A 141 18.74 -8.16 21.92
CA CYS A 141 19.03 -7.36 20.73
C CYS A 141 20.32 -6.51 20.80
N GLY A 142 21.04 -6.53 21.93
CA GLY A 142 22.19 -5.67 22.19
C GLY A 142 21.81 -4.19 22.46
N PRO A 143 22.81 -3.31 22.64
CA PRO A 143 22.62 -1.94 23.10
C PRO A 143 21.66 -1.11 22.24
N LEU A 144 20.90 -0.20 22.87
CA LEU A 144 19.93 0.69 22.24
C LEU A 144 20.25 2.15 22.54
N SER A 145 20.08 3.02 21.54
CA SER A 145 20.29 4.46 21.69
C SER A 145 19.33 5.07 22.71
N GLY A 146 19.84 5.97 23.56
CA GLY A 146 19.03 6.74 24.50
C GLY A 146 18.79 8.19 24.04
N SER A 147 19.65 8.70 23.16
CA SER A 147 19.55 10.06 22.62
C SER A 147 18.76 10.13 21.32
N LYS A 148 18.81 9.08 20.49
CA LYS A 148 18.03 8.99 19.26
C LYS A 148 16.64 8.43 19.56
N THR A 149 15.73 9.34 19.90
CA THR A 149 14.31 9.03 20.11
C THR A 149 13.56 9.16 18.79
N ASP A 150 12.73 8.17 18.44
CA ASP A 150 11.90 8.17 17.23
C ASP A 150 10.52 7.66 17.59
N MET A 151 9.52 8.55 17.59
CA MET A 151 8.20 8.26 18.11
C MET A 151 7.17 9.15 17.44
N SER A 152 6.03 8.59 17.08
CA SER A 152 4.91 9.33 16.51
C SER A 152 3.60 8.79 17.07
N CYS A 153 2.55 9.60 16.99
CA CYS A 153 1.20 9.16 17.29
C CYS A 153 0.42 8.98 15.99
N ALA A 154 -0.33 7.89 15.89
CA ALA A 154 -1.23 7.60 14.80
C ALA A 154 -2.63 7.31 15.33
N GLU A 155 -3.64 7.78 14.61
CA GLU A 155 -5.05 7.52 14.83
C GLU A 155 -5.62 6.91 13.55
N TYR A 156 -6.13 5.68 13.68
CA TYR A 156 -6.82 4.96 12.61
C TYR A 156 -8.32 4.98 12.94
N SER A 157 -9.11 5.61 12.08
CA SER A 157 -10.58 5.59 12.11
C SER A 157 -11.14 4.58 11.11
N GLU A 158 -12.46 4.53 10.98
CA GLU A 158 -13.14 3.68 10.00
C GLU A 158 -12.55 3.83 8.59
N GLY A 159 -12.18 2.72 7.96
CA GLY A 159 -11.57 2.69 6.61
C GLY A 159 -10.04 2.86 6.60
N CYS A 160 -9.41 3.16 7.73
CA CYS A 160 -7.95 3.26 7.83
C CYS A 160 -7.31 1.87 7.96
N TYR A 161 -6.22 1.64 7.24
CA TYR A 161 -5.40 0.43 7.26
C TYR A 161 -3.92 0.80 7.09
N LEU A 162 -3.01 -0.15 7.23
CA LEU A 162 -1.62 0.00 6.77
C LEU A 162 -1.17 -1.32 6.14
N LEU A 163 -0.78 -1.27 4.87
CA LEU A 163 -0.46 -2.46 4.09
C LEU A 163 0.86 -3.11 4.53
N ASN A 164 1.16 -4.29 3.99
CA ASN A 164 2.28 -5.11 4.44
C ASN A 164 3.65 -4.47 4.13
N HIS A 165 4.48 -4.30 5.16
CA HIS A 165 5.83 -3.72 5.10
C HIS A 165 6.72 -4.32 6.20
N ASP A 166 8.05 -4.09 6.17
CA ASP A 166 8.99 -4.73 7.11
C ASP A 166 9.73 -3.79 8.09
N ASP A 167 9.45 -2.48 8.02
CA ASP A 167 10.02 -1.42 8.87
C ASP A 167 11.54 -1.15 8.71
N VAL A 168 12.18 -1.70 7.66
CA VAL A 168 13.64 -1.72 7.51
C VAL A 168 14.16 -0.40 6.94
N ILE A 169 14.29 0.58 7.83
CA ILE A 169 14.82 1.91 7.50
C ILE A 169 16.00 2.26 8.41
N GLY A 170 17.15 2.54 7.79
CA GLY A 170 18.35 3.11 8.41
C GLY A 170 18.89 2.32 9.61
N THR A 171 18.69 2.85 10.81
CA THR A 171 19.34 2.37 12.07
C THR A 171 18.34 1.77 13.07
N ARG A 172 17.10 1.54 12.65
CA ARG A 172 16.06 0.95 13.49
C ARG A 172 16.48 -0.45 13.95
N ARG A 173 16.20 -0.80 15.21
CA ARG A 173 16.54 -2.11 15.80
C ARG A 173 15.34 -2.79 16.44
N ILE A 174 14.53 -2.05 17.19
CA ILE A 174 13.25 -2.56 17.72
C ILE A 174 12.14 -1.61 17.27
N SER A 175 11.11 -2.15 16.61
CA SER A 175 9.85 -1.46 16.37
C SER A 175 8.92 -1.71 17.56
N PHE A 176 8.15 -0.70 17.95
CA PHE A 176 7.16 -0.83 19.02
C PHE A 176 5.88 -0.06 18.75
N ILE A 177 4.80 -0.54 19.37
CA ILE A 177 3.47 0.07 19.33
C ILE A 177 2.88 0.02 20.75
N LEU A 178 2.54 1.18 21.28
CA LEU A 178 1.75 1.35 22.50
C LEU A 178 0.32 1.72 22.13
N TYR A 179 -0.63 0.85 22.43
CA TYR A 179 -2.04 1.08 22.14
C TYR A 179 -2.72 1.96 23.19
N LEU A 180 -3.34 3.03 22.70
CA LEU A 180 -4.04 4.05 23.45
C LEU A 180 -5.54 4.10 23.09
N VAL A 181 -6.08 2.98 22.57
CA VAL A 181 -7.53 2.78 22.41
C VAL A 181 -8.26 3.02 23.74
N LEU A 182 -9.57 3.27 23.70
CA LEU A 182 -10.33 3.44 24.95
C LEU A 182 -10.27 2.17 25.82
N ASP A 183 -10.23 2.34 27.14
CA ASP A 183 -10.43 1.24 28.08
C ASP A 183 -11.91 0.92 28.28
N GLU A 184 -12.78 1.93 28.15
CA GLU A 184 -14.23 1.78 28.11
C GLU A 184 -14.86 2.70 27.04
N PRO A 185 -15.61 2.14 26.06
CA PRO A 185 -15.72 0.71 25.78
C PRO A 185 -14.36 0.12 25.36
N ALA A 186 -14.05 -1.08 25.83
CA ALA A 186 -12.85 -1.79 25.41
C ALA A 186 -12.92 -2.15 23.91
N TRP A 187 -11.81 -2.03 23.21
CA TRP A 187 -11.70 -2.43 21.80
C TRP A 187 -12.13 -3.89 21.61
N GLN A 188 -12.84 -4.17 20.53
CA GLN A 188 -13.27 -5.51 20.17
C GLN A 188 -12.50 -5.99 18.93
N PRO A 189 -12.05 -7.25 18.86
CA PRO A 189 -11.38 -7.78 17.67
C PRO A 189 -12.18 -7.57 16.38
N GLU A 190 -13.51 -7.64 16.46
CA GLU A 190 -14.40 -7.44 15.31
C GLU A 190 -14.40 -6.00 14.76
N TRP A 191 -13.81 -5.04 15.48
CA TRP A 191 -13.67 -3.66 15.01
C TRP A 191 -12.47 -3.47 14.07
N GLY A 192 -11.67 -4.53 13.86
CA GLY A 192 -10.46 -4.50 13.05
C GLY A 192 -9.31 -3.76 13.73
N GLY A 193 -8.37 -3.24 12.95
CA GLY A 193 -7.20 -2.52 13.48
C GLY A 193 -6.14 -3.42 14.12
N ALA A 194 -6.22 -4.74 13.96
CA ALA A 194 -5.24 -5.66 14.52
C ALA A 194 -3.86 -5.49 13.85
N LEU A 195 -2.80 -5.72 14.64
CA LEU A 195 -1.46 -5.93 14.09
C LEU A 195 -1.36 -7.37 13.57
N GLU A 196 -1.01 -7.52 12.31
CA GLU A 196 -0.88 -8.81 11.64
C GLU A 196 0.59 -9.11 11.36
N LEU A 197 1.09 -10.29 11.75
CA LEU A 197 2.47 -10.71 11.54
C LEU A 197 2.56 -11.87 10.54
N TYR A 198 3.44 -11.72 9.55
CA TYR A 198 3.52 -12.60 8.39
C TYR A 198 4.74 -13.52 8.45
N PRO A 199 4.56 -14.86 8.29
CA PRO A 199 5.67 -15.76 8.00
C PRO A 199 6.37 -15.39 6.71
N VAL A 200 7.63 -15.81 6.60
CA VAL A 200 8.45 -15.57 5.44
C VAL A 200 8.92 -16.89 4.84
N LEU A 201 8.84 -16.98 3.52
CA LEU A 201 9.50 -18.00 2.74
C LEU A 201 10.94 -17.53 2.52
N GLU A 202 11.85 -18.19 3.22
CA GLU A 202 13.28 -17.96 3.08
C GLU A 202 13.81 -18.52 1.76
N ALA A 203 14.98 -18.04 1.34
CA ALA A 203 15.75 -18.66 0.27
C ALA A 203 15.96 -20.15 0.56
N ASP A 204 15.80 -21.01 -0.45
CA ASP A 204 16.02 -22.45 -0.32
C ASP A 204 17.31 -22.88 -1.05
N ASP A 205 17.78 -24.10 -0.78
CA ASP A 205 18.98 -24.66 -1.42
C ASP A 205 18.91 -24.68 -2.96
N LYS A 206 17.69 -24.59 -3.53
CA LYS A 206 17.47 -24.61 -4.98
C LYS A 206 17.53 -23.20 -5.59
N ASN A 207 17.22 -22.16 -4.81
CA ASN A 207 17.26 -20.75 -5.20
C ASN A 207 17.88 -19.91 -4.06
N PRO A 208 19.18 -20.08 -3.78
CA PRO A 208 19.85 -19.41 -2.66
C PRO A 208 19.89 -17.89 -2.80
N ASP A 209 19.75 -17.36 -4.02
CA ASP A 209 19.77 -15.93 -4.32
C ASP A 209 18.37 -15.27 -4.25
N ARG A 210 17.31 -16.04 -3.94
CA ARG A 210 15.96 -15.48 -3.85
C ARG A 210 15.84 -14.58 -2.61
N PRO A 211 15.29 -13.36 -2.72
CA PRO A 211 14.99 -12.56 -1.53
C PRO A 211 13.96 -13.28 -0.67
N ASN A 212 13.99 -13.00 0.63
CA ASN A 212 12.98 -13.46 1.56
C ASN A 212 11.61 -12.88 1.20
N VAL A 213 10.58 -13.72 1.10
CA VAL A 213 9.25 -13.31 0.64
C VAL A 213 8.17 -13.64 1.68
N PRO A 214 7.38 -12.67 2.18
CA PRO A 214 6.29 -12.97 3.10
C PRO A 214 5.22 -13.83 2.41
N VAL A 215 4.68 -14.80 3.14
CA VAL A 215 3.50 -15.55 2.67
C VAL A 215 2.28 -14.63 2.67
N SER A 216 1.27 -14.91 1.85
CA SER A 216 0.12 -14.01 1.69
C SER A 216 -0.87 -13.94 2.85
N LYS A 217 -0.66 -14.70 3.93
CA LYS A 217 -1.58 -14.80 5.08
C LYS A 217 -0.82 -14.62 6.39
N PRO A 218 -1.32 -13.79 7.32
CA PRO A 218 -0.69 -13.66 8.63
C PRO A 218 -0.86 -14.96 9.41
N SER A 219 0.10 -15.23 10.29
CA SER A 219 0.03 -16.37 11.23
C SER A 219 -0.31 -15.95 12.66
N VAL A 220 -0.12 -14.66 12.96
CA VAL A 220 -0.44 -14.04 14.25
C VAL A 220 -1.20 -12.75 13.98
N VAL A 221 -2.28 -12.55 14.74
CA VAL A 221 -3.14 -11.37 14.70
C VAL A 221 -3.32 -10.88 16.14
N ILE A 222 -2.96 -9.63 16.41
CA ILE A 222 -2.98 -9.02 17.74
C ILE A 222 -3.94 -7.83 17.73
N PRO A 223 -5.18 -7.99 18.23
CA PRO A 223 -6.11 -6.88 18.38
C PRO A 223 -5.58 -5.85 19.39
N PRO A 224 -5.76 -4.53 19.13
CA PRO A 224 -5.26 -3.50 20.03
C PRO A 224 -6.05 -3.50 21.34
N ALA A 225 -5.37 -3.27 22.46
CA ALA A 225 -5.99 -3.10 23.77
C ALA A 225 -5.35 -1.95 24.54
N PHE A 226 -6.10 -1.23 25.36
CA PHE A 226 -5.56 -0.09 26.11
C PHE A 226 -4.37 -0.51 26.99
N ASN A 227 -3.28 0.27 26.95
CA ASN A 227 -2.03 0.02 27.68
C ASN A 227 -1.23 -1.22 27.24
N GLN A 228 -1.66 -1.87 26.16
CA GLN A 228 -0.92 -2.96 25.55
C GLN A 228 0.25 -2.40 24.74
N PHE A 229 1.43 -2.95 24.97
CA PHE A 229 2.67 -2.62 24.27
C PHE A 229 3.18 -3.85 23.52
N VAL A 230 3.33 -3.72 22.21
CA VAL A 230 3.87 -4.75 21.33
C VAL A 230 5.19 -4.29 20.77
N PHE A 231 6.18 -5.17 20.70
CA PHE A 231 7.47 -4.86 20.10
C PHE A 231 8.10 -6.08 19.46
N PHE A 232 8.94 -5.84 18.46
CA PHE A 232 9.68 -6.84 17.72
C PHE A 232 10.98 -6.27 17.16
N GLU A 233 11.95 -7.14 16.89
CA GLU A 233 13.20 -6.75 16.26
C GLU A 233 12.98 -6.47 14.77
N VAL A 234 13.55 -5.36 14.28
CA VAL A 234 13.52 -5.01 12.85
C VAL A 234 14.54 -5.85 12.11
N GLN A 235 14.07 -6.65 11.16
CA GLN A 235 14.87 -7.63 10.43
C GLN A 235 14.62 -7.49 8.92
N PRO A 236 15.63 -7.06 8.13
CA PRO A 236 15.56 -6.92 6.67
C PRO A 236 14.94 -8.15 5.99
N GLY A 237 13.79 -7.99 5.33
CA GLY A 237 13.10 -9.08 4.63
C GLY A 237 12.46 -10.13 5.54
N HIS A 238 12.26 -9.84 6.84
CA HIS A 238 11.70 -10.79 7.81
C HIS A 238 10.56 -10.23 8.66
N SER A 239 10.68 -9.00 9.17
CA SER A 239 9.70 -8.39 10.09
C SER A 239 8.43 -7.85 9.41
N PHE A 240 7.88 -8.61 8.45
CA PHE A 240 6.71 -8.20 7.68
C PHE A 240 5.44 -8.18 8.51
N HIS A 241 4.76 -7.03 8.53
CA HIS A 241 3.52 -6.81 9.25
C HIS A 241 2.60 -5.81 8.55
N SER A 242 1.34 -5.79 8.96
CA SER A 242 0.31 -4.82 8.52
C SER A 242 -0.61 -4.44 9.67
N VAL A 243 -1.40 -3.38 9.46
CA VAL A 243 -2.53 -3.02 10.32
C VAL A 243 -3.81 -3.32 9.55
N GLU A 244 -4.60 -4.28 10.06
CA GLU A 244 -5.92 -4.62 9.54
C GLU A 244 -6.82 -3.37 9.50
N GLU A 245 -7.68 -3.26 8.49
CA GLU A 245 -8.63 -2.15 8.37
C GLU A 245 -9.50 -2.00 9.62
N VAL A 246 -9.68 -0.77 10.10
CA VAL A 246 -10.66 -0.46 11.15
C VAL A 246 -12.06 -0.38 10.52
N VAL A 247 -12.98 -1.23 10.98
CA VAL A 247 -14.29 -1.46 10.33
C VAL A 247 -15.50 -1.09 11.20
N VAL A 248 -15.25 -0.57 12.41
CA VAL A 248 -16.31 -0.09 13.31
C VAL A 248 -16.78 1.29 12.91
N HIS A 249 -18.10 1.48 12.86
CA HIS A 249 -18.71 2.80 12.71
C HIS A 249 -18.68 3.52 14.06
N GLY A 250 -17.58 4.24 14.31
CA GLY A 250 -17.33 4.98 15.53
C GLY A 250 -18.21 6.23 15.72
N ASP A 251 -17.90 7.02 16.74
CA ASP A 251 -18.59 8.31 17.01
C ASP A 251 -18.01 9.49 16.20
N LYS A 252 -16.98 9.23 15.39
CA LYS A 252 -16.23 10.20 14.59
C LYS A 252 -15.58 11.33 15.40
N GLN A 253 -15.46 11.17 16.72
CA GLN A 253 -14.72 12.08 17.56
C GLN A 253 -13.26 11.65 17.62
N LYS A 254 -12.37 12.63 17.58
CA LYS A 254 -10.93 12.40 17.72
C LYS A 254 -10.61 11.69 19.04
N GLY A 255 -9.97 10.53 18.93
CA GLY A 255 -9.75 9.68 20.11
C GLY A 255 -11.05 9.24 20.82
N GLY A 256 -12.18 9.22 20.12
CA GLY A 256 -13.46 8.72 20.60
C GLY A 256 -13.62 7.21 20.40
N VAL A 257 -14.86 6.74 20.36
CA VAL A 257 -15.15 5.33 20.05
C VAL A 257 -14.89 5.06 18.57
N GLY A 258 -14.15 3.98 18.29
CA GLY A 258 -13.73 3.61 16.93
C GLY A 258 -12.43 4.28 16.48
N ALA A 259 -11.85 5.18 17.28
CA ALA A 259 -10.54 5.74 17.03
C ALA A 259 -9.45 4.85 17.63
N ARG A 260 -8.70 4.15 16.77
CA ARG A 260 -7.52 3.37 17.18
C ARG A 260 -6.32 4.30 17.29
N VAL A 261 -6.18 4.91 18.46
CA VAL A 261 -5.02 5.73 18.81
C VAL A 261 -3.86 4.83 19.26
N SER A 262 -2.68 5.03 18.69
CA SER A 262 -1.46 4.35 19.09
C SER A 262 -0.27 5.29 19.05
N LEU A 263 0.69 5.07 19.94
CA LEU A 263 2.00 5.68 19.90
C LEU A 263 2.99 4.62 19.43
N SER A 264 3.61 4.84 18.29
CA SER A 264 4.55 3.91 17.66
C SER A 264 5.91 4.56 17.48
N GLY A 265 6.96 3.75 17.34
CA GLY A 265 8.30 4.27 17.18
C GLY A 265 9.36 3.19 17.12
N TRP A 266 10.62 3.63 17.13
CA TRP A 266 11.75 2.72 17.04
C TRP A 266 12.83 3.02 18.07
N PHE A 267 13.39 1.96 18.64
CA PHE A 267 14.69 2.05 19.29
C PHE A 267 15.78 1.81 18.26
N HIS A 268 16.71 2.76 18.17
CA HIS A 268 17.83 2.70 17.23
C HIS A 268 19.05 2.00 17.82
N LYS A 269 19.94 1.55 16.93
CA LYS A 269 21.33 1.24 17.28
C LYS A 269 21.98 2.48 17.94
N PRO A 270 22.92 2.31 18.89
CA PRO A 270 23.61 3.44 19.51
C PRO A 270 24.28 4.32 18.46
N VAL A 271 24.38 5.61 18.74
CA VAL A 271 25.06 6.59 17.87
C VAL A 271 26.45 6.93 18.41
N GLU A 272 27.25 7.66 17.64
CA GLU A 272 28.60 8.08 18.06
C GLU A 272 28.56 8.77 19.43
N GLY A 273 29.38 8.29 20.37
CA GLY A 273 29.44 8.77 21.75
C GLY A 273 28.56 7.99 22.74
N GLU A 274 27.71 7.08 22.28
CA GLU A 274 26.92 6.20 23.16
C GLU A 274 27.63 4.85 23.42
N GLU A 275 27.29 4.24 24.56
CA GLU A 275 27.78 2.92 24.95
C GLU A 275 27.29 1.84 23.96
N GLY A 276 28.21 1.06 23.41
CA GLY A 276 27.91 0.02 22.43
C GLY A 276 27.78 0.50 20.98
N TYR A 277 28.26 1.71 20.65
CA TYR A 277 28.39 2.16 19.27
C TYR A 277 29.45 1.33 18.51
N GLU A 278 29.04 0.70 17.42
CA GLU A 278 29.87 -0.18 16.60
C GLU A 278 30.42 0.50 15.32
N GLY A 279 30.13 1.80 15.13
CA GLY A 279 30.47 2.54 13.90
C GLY A 279 29.33 2.56 12.88
N ASN A 280 29.50 3.36 11.82
CA ASN A 280 28.56 3.43 10.69
C ASN A 280 28.75 2.31 9.65
N GLU A 281 29.65 1.35 9.89
CA GLU A 281 29.86 0.20 9.02
C GLU A 281 28.77 -0.85 9.26
N GLY A 282 27.56 -0.55 8.81
CA GLY A 282 26.44 -1.47 8.76
C GLY A 282 25.96 -1.60 7.32
N PHE A 283 25.75 -2.83 6.88
CA PHE A 283 25.03 -3.18 5.65
C PHE A 283 23.87 -2.19 5.44
N MET A 284 23.89 -1.45 4.34
CA MET A 284 22.73 -0.70 3.84
C MET A 284 21.94 -1.72 3.01
N PRO A 285 21.00 -2.49 3.61
CA PRO A 285 20.13 -3.33 2.80
C PRO A 285 19.45 -2.43 1.76
N LYS A 286 19.41 -2.89 0.51
CA LYS A 286 18.49 -2.31 -0.46
C LYS A 286 17.10 -2.39 0.16
N SER A 287 16.41 -1.26 0.33
CA SER A 287 15.03 -1.25 0.84
C SER A 287 14.14 -2.10 -0.06
N SER A 288 13.07 -2.68 0.47
CA SER A 288 12.01 -3.32 -0.32
C SER A 288 11.47 -2.41 -1.45
N LEU A 289 11.63 -1.09 -1.35
CA LEU A 289 11.34 -0.12 -2.39
C LEU A 289 12.21 -0.29 -3.63
N GLN A 290 13.51 -0.58 -3.48
CA GLN A 290 14.33 -0.95 -4.64
C GLN A 290 13.93 -2.30 -5.26
N GLN A 291 13.19 -3.14 -4.53
CA GLN A 291 12.61 -4.39 -5.04
C GLN A 291 11.27 -4.16 -5.76
N LEU A 292 10.51 -3.10 -5.39
CA LEU A 292 9.25 -2.69 -6.04
C LEU A 292 9.45 -2.26 -7.50
N TYR A 293 10.53 -1.51 -7.81
CA TYR A 293 10.81 -1.01 -9.17
C TYR A 293 11.33 -2.09 -10.14
N ALA A 294 11.91 -3.19 -9.64
CA ALA A 294 12.74 -4.08 -10.46
C ALA A 294 12.14 -5.48 -10.73
N THR A 295 10.95 -5.79 -10.20
CA THR A 295 10.46 -7.18 -10.22
C THR A 295 9.27 -7.36 -11.15
N THR A 296 9.52 -7.82 -12.38
CA THR A 296 8.48 -8.51 -13.16
C THR A 296 8.07 -9.76 -12.39
N LEU A 297 6.88 -9.77 -11.79
CA LEU A 297 6.42 -10.86 -10.91
C LEU A 297 6.17 -12.18 -11.66
N SER A 298 6.08 -12.13 -12.98
CA SER A 298 5.91 -13.31 -13.84
C SER A 298 6.53 -13.06 -15.20
N ALA A 299 7.13 -14.10 -15.77
CA ALA A 299 7.67 -14.01 -17.12
C ALA A 299 6.54 -13.85 -18.15
N PRO A 300 6.71 -12.97 -19.16
CA PRO A 300 5.75 -12.80 -20.22
C PRO A 300 5.66 -14.05 -21.10
N THR A 301 4.45 -14.37 -21.55
CA THR A 301 4.17 -15.48 -22.47
C THR A 301 4.21 -14.94 -23.90
N PRO A 302 5.18 -15.33 -24.75
CA PRO A 302 5.25 -14.86 -26.13
C PRO A 302 4.12 -15.46 -26.98
N TYR A 303 3.63 -14.70 -27.95
CA TYR A 303 2.73 -15.25 -28.95
C TYR A 303 3.46 -16.30 -29.81
N PRO A 304 2.87 -17.50 -30.04
CA PRO A 304 3.54 -18.56 -30.81
C PRO A 304 3.87 -18.19 -32.26
N THR A 305 3.14 -17.23 -32.83
CA THR A 305 3.36 -16.77 -34.20
C THR A 305 3.10 -15.26 -34.26
N PRO A 306 4.07 -14.45 -34.72
CA PRO A 306 3.89 -13.01 -34.87
C PRO A 306 2.76 -12.67 -35.84
N LEU A 307 2.15 -11.49 -35.66
CA LEU A 307 1.25 -10.94 -36.67
C LEU A 307 2.03 -10.58 -37.94
N PRO A 308 1.42 -10.70 -39.13
CA PRO A 308 2.07 -10.31 -40.37
C PRO A 308 2.26 -8.78 -40.42
N LEU A 309 3.33 -8.33 -41.07
CA LEU A 309 3.56 -6.93 -41.43
C LEU A 309 3.17 -6.70 -42.91
N PRO A 310 2.59 -5.54 -43.27
CA PRO A 310 2.17 -4.45 -42.37
C PRO A 310 1.02 -4.89 -41.46
N LEU A 311 0.87 -4.25 -40.29
CA LEU A 311 -0.16 -4.66 -39.33
C LEU A 311 -1.57 -4.55 -39.94
N PRO A 312 -2.46 -5.48 -39.56
CA PRO A 312 -3.83 -5.43 -40.00
C PRO A 312 -4.54 -4.19 -39.43
N SER A 313 -5.10 -3.36 -40.31
CA SER A 313 -6.05 -2.31 -39.92
C SER A 313 -7.39 -2.87 -39.43
N LEU A 314 -7.67 -4.13 -39.74
CA LEU A 314 -8.85 -4.89 -39.29
C LEU A 314 -8.46 -6.37 -39.06
N PRO A 315 -9.02 -7.04 -38.04
CA PRO A 315 -8.82 -8.48 -37.88
C PRO A 315 -9.31 -9.28 -39.09
N SER A 316 -8.66 -10.41 -39.39
CA SER A 316 -9.07 -11.26 -40.51
C SER A 316 -10.44 -11.91 -40.27
N ALA A 317 -11.08 -12.42 -41.32
CA ALA A 317 -12.35 -13.15 -41.17
C ALA A 317 -12.24 -14.36 -40.23
N SER A 318 -11.09 -15.05 -40.21
CA SER A 318 -10.81 -16.14 -39.27
C SER A 318 -10.64 -15.64 -37.83
N ASP A 319 -9.96 -14.50 -37.63
CA ASP A 319 -9.79 -13.92 -36.30
C ASP A 319 -11.14 -13.45 -35.74
N LEU A 320 -11.95 -12.77 -36.56
CA LEU A 320 -13.30 -12.36 -36.18
C LEU A 320 -14.19 -13.55 -35.85
N ALA A 321 -14.05 -14.68 -36.53
CA ALA A 321 -14.82 -15.89 -36.22
C ALA A 321 -14.50 -16.46 -34.83
N VAL A 322 -13.27 -16.30 -34.33
CA VAL A 322 -12.87 -16.69 -32.97
C VAL A 322 -13.45 -15.73 -31.92
N LEU A 323 -13.47 -14.43 -32.22
CA LEU A 323 -13.87 -13.39 -31.25
C LEU A 323 -15.38 -13.14 -31.19
N SER A 324 -16.09 -13.26 -32.32
CA SER A 324 -17.51 -12.90 -32.45
C SER A 324 -18.47 -13.60 -31.46
N PRO A 325 -18.23 -14.85 -31.00
CA PRO A 325 -19.08 -15.47 -29.98
C PRO A 325 -19.07 -14.74 -28.63
N LEU A 326 -17.97 -14.03 -28.31
CA LEU A 326 -17.75 -13.40 -27.01
C LEU A 326 -17.87 -11.87 -27.05
N LEU A 327 -17.54 -11.25 -28.18
CA LEU A 327 -17.46 -9.79 -28.28
C LEU A 327 -18.76 -9.15 -28.76
N ASN A 328 -18.98 -7.92 -28.34
CA ASN A 328 -20.02 -7.08 -28.89
C ASN A 328 -19.74 -6.80 -30.38
N PRO A 329 -20.72 -7.04 -31.29
CA PRO A 329 -20.53 -6.85 -32.73
C PRO A 329 -20.08 -5.45 -33.14
N ALA A 330 -20.33 -4.42 -32.32
CA ALA A 330 -19.84 -3.07 -32.56
C ALA A 330 -18.31 -3.02 -32.74
N TYR A 331 -17.56 -3.81 -31.97
CA TYR A 331 -16.09 -3.88 -32.02
C TYR A 331 -15.56 -4.76 -33.16
N THR A 332 -16.43 -5.23 -34.04
CA THR A 332 -16.07 -5.87 -35.32
C THR A 332 -16.33 -4.95 -36.52
N ASN A 333 -16.92 -3.76 -36.29
CA ASN A 333 -17.26 -2.82 -37.35
C ASN A 333 -16.03 -1.99 -37.78
N PRO A 334 -15.67 -2.01 -39.07
CA PRO A 334 -14.48 -1.30 -39.56
C PRO A 334 -14.46 0.20 -39.28
N LYS A 335 -15.62 0.87 -39.33
CA LYS A 335 -15.70 2.32 -39.10
C LYS A 335 -15.46 2.65 -37.63
N ILE A 336 -15.99 1.82 -36.73
CA ILE A 336 -15.80 1.98 -35.29
C ILE A 336 -14.34 1.72 -34.94
N LEU A 337 -13.75 0.62 -35.43
CA LEU A 337 -12.33 0.32 -35.20
C LEU A 337 -11.41 1.44 -35.71
N SER A 338 -11.67 1.97 -36.89
CA SER A 338 -10.88 3.09 -37.42
C SER A 338 -11.01 4.36 -36.57
N HIS A 339 -12.18 4.64 -36.01
CA HIS A 339 -12.39 5.80 -35.14
C HIS A 339 -11.69 5.61 -33.78
N LEU A 340 -11.84 4.44 -33.17
CA LEU A 340 -11.18 4.10 -31.90
C LEU A 340 -9.66 4.15 -32.05
N ARG A 341 -9.13 3.64 -33.17
CA ARG A 341 -7.69 3.72 -33.45
C ARG A 341 -7.19 5.16 -33.53
N ALA A 342 -7.91 6.04 -34.22
CA ALA A 342 -7.56 7.45 -34.28
C ALA A 342 -7.55 8.08 -32.88
N GLN A 343 -8.53 7.75 -32.04
CA GLN A 343 -8.58 8.20 -30.66
C GLN A 343 -7.39 7.67 -29.84
N PHE A 344 -7.05 6.38 -29.95
CA PHE A 344 -5.90 5.82 -29.22
C PHE A 344 -4.59 6.50 -29.60
N ILE A 345 -4.38 6.79 -30.89
CA ILE A 345 -3.19 7.52 -31.37
C ILE A 345 -3.09 8.92 -30.73
N GLU A 346 -4.23 9.58 -30.51
CA GLU A 346 -4.27 10.91 -29.91
C GLU A 346 -4.08 10.87 -28.39
N THR A 347 -4.68 9.90 -27.69
CA THR A 347 -4.78 9.92 -26.22
C THR A 347 -3.96 8.86 -25.51
N SER A 348 -3.34 7.92 -26.23
CA SER A 348 -2.59 6.76 -25.70
C SER A 348 -3.38 5.87 -24.74
N HIS A 349 -4.71 6.03 -24.69
CA HIS A 349 -5.62 5.19 -23.91
C HIS A 349 -7.00 5.10 -24.57
N LEU A 350 -7.70 4.00 -24.33
CA LEU A 350 -9.07 3.77 -24.76
C LEU A 350 -9.88 3.09 -23.66
N VAL A 351 -11.18 3.40 -23.59
CA VAL A 351 -12.15 2.68 -22.77
C VAL A 351 -13.35 2.29 -23.62
N LEU A 352 -13.58 0.98 -23.76
CA LEU A 352 -14.61 0.39 -24.60
C LEU A 352 -15.74 -0.13 -23.71
N ALA A 353 -16.92 0.48 -23.82
CA ALA A 353 -18.10 0.12 -23.05
C ALA A 353 -18.85 -1.09 -23.64
N ASP A 354 -19.45 -1.90 -22.78
CA ASP A 354 -20.21 -3.08 -23.18
C ASP A 354 -19.42 -3.99 -24.14
N PHE A 355 -18.16 -4.28 -23.77
CA PHE A 355 -17.19 -4.97 -24.62
C PHE A 355 -17.60 -6.40 -24.98
N LEU A 356 -18.07 -7.17 -24.00
CA LEU A 356 -18.62 -8.51 -24.18
C LEU A 356 -20.02 -8.46 -24.80
N ALA A 357 -20.36 -9.48 -25.57
CA ALA A 357 -21.68 -9.67 -26.14
C ALA A 357 -22.76 -9.67 -25.03
N PRO A 358 -23.95 -9.09 -25.27
CA PRO A 358 -24.97 -8.95 -24.23
C PRO A 358 -25.38 -10.26 -23.54
N SER A 359 -25.41 -11.39 -24.27
CA SER A 359 -25.72 -12.70 -23.69
C SER A 359 -24.64 -13.18 -22.72
N VAL A 360 -23.37 -13.03 -23.10
CA VAL A 360 -22.21 -13.42 -22.30
C VAL A 360 -22.09 -12.54 -21.06
N ALA A 361 -22.22 -11.22 -21.22
CA ALA A 361 -22.21 -10.27 -20.13
C ALA A 361 -23.34 -10.58 -19.12
N THR A 362 -24.57 -10.77 -19.58
CA THR A 362 -25.72 -11.05 -18.68
C THR A 362 -25.51 -12.34 -17.87
N GLU A 363 -25.05 -13.42 -18.51
CA GLU A 363 -24.75 -14.68 -17.82
C GLU A 363 -23.63 -14.50 -16.80
N LEU A 364 -22.53 -13.87 -17.20
CA LEU A 364 -21.37 -13.65 -16.36
C LEU A 364 -21.70 -12.79 -15.14
N GLU A 365 -22.48 -11.73 -15.31
CA GLU A 365 -22.89 -10.85 -14.21
C GLU A 365 -23.69 -11.59 -13.16
N ALA A 366 -24.65 -12.42 -13.58
CA ALA A 366 -25.47 -13.22 -12.68
C ALA A 366 -24.61 -14.22 -11.88
N LEU A 367 -23.64 -14.85 -12.53
CA LEU A 367 -22.72 -15.79 -11.89
C LEU A 367 -21.77 -15.10 -10.89
N ILE A 368 -21.20 -13.95 -11.25
CA ILE A 368 -20.35 -13.15 -10.36
C ILE A 368 -21.13 -12.70 -9.13
N ARG A 369 -22.34 -12.15 -9.32
CA ARG A 369 -23.21 -11.72 -8.20
C ARG A 369 -23.55 -12.86 -7.26
N ALA A 370 -23.84 -14.04 -7.78
CA ALA A 370 -24.10 -15.21 -6.95
C ALA A 370 -22.88 -15.57 -6.09
N ARG A 371 -21.67 -15.53 -6.68
CA ARG A 371 -20.41 -15.81 -5.97
C ARG A 371 -20.05 -14.74 -4.95
N ASP A 372 -20.34 -13.48 -5.22
CA ASP A 372 -20.13 -12.39 -4.25
C ASP A 372 -21.15 -12.42 -3.13
N ALA A 373 -22.42 -12.72 -3.39
CA ALA A 373 -23.45 -12.84 -2.35
C ALA A 373 -23.08 -13.85 -1.25
N GLU A 374 -22.35 -14.92 -1.58
CA GLU A 374 -21.79 -15.87 -0.61
C GLU A 374 -20.75 -15.23 0.33
N LEU A 375 -19.90 -14.35 -0.20
CA LEU A 375 -18.89 -13.61 0.57
C LEU A 375 -19.51 -12.47 1.40
N GLU A 376 -20.55 -11.82 0.88
CA GLU A 376 -21.27 -10.71 1.55
C GLU A 376 -22.08 -11.16 2.76
N GLN A 377 -22.42 -12.44 2.86
CA GLN A 377 -23.39 -12.92 3.82
C GLN A 377 -22.98 -12.64 5.28
N GLY A 378 -23.69 -11.72 5.93
CA GLY A 378 -23.49 -11.38 7.34
C GLY A 378 -22.22 -10.59 7.62
N ARG A 379 -21.66 -9.93 6.59
CA ARG A 379 -20.46 -9.10 6.70
C ARG A 379 -20.76 -7.66 7.11
N ARG A 380 -21.75 -7.04 6.48
CA ARG A 380 -22.06 -5.62 6.67
C ARG A 380 -23.08 -5.36 7.77
N GLY A 381 -22.94 -4.23 8.47
CA GLY A 381 -23.94 -3.74 9.42
C GLY A 381 -24.17 -4.63 10.65
N VAL A 382 -23.13 -5.33 11.12
CA VAL A 382 -23.19 -6.23 12.27
C VAL A 382 -23.17 -5.43 13.57
N SER A 383 -23.99 -5.82 14.56
CA SER A 383 -23.95 -5.19 15.89
C SER A 383 -22.97 -5.90 16.81
N VAL A 384 -21.96 -5.18 17.29
CA VAL A 384 -20.97 -5.65 18.28
C VAL A 384 -20.99 -4.70 19.47
N ARG A 385 -21.46 -5.19 20.62
CA ARG A 385 -21.59 -4.42 21.87
C ARG A 385 -22.31 -3.06 21.72
N GLY A 386 -23.32 -3.01 20.86
CA GLY A 386 -24.12 -1.80 20.63
C GLY A 386 -23.58 -0.86 19.55
N TRP A 387 -22.42 -1.17 18.96
CA TRP A 387 -21.85 -0.45 17.82
C TRP A 387 -22.08 -1.23 16.53
N THR A 388 -22.32 -0.52 15.44
CA THR A 388 -22.40 -1.12 14.11
C THR A 388 -20.99 -1.27 13.56
N THR A 389 -20.69 -2.39 12.92
CA THR A 389 -19.40 -2.68 12.30
C THR A 389 -19.60 -3.51 11.05
N ASP A 390 -18.73 -3.31 10.07
CA ASP A 390 -18.52 -4.31 9.03
C ASP A 390 -17.53 -5.38 9.55
N LYS A 391 -17.30 -6.44 8.76
CA LYS A 391 -16.33 -7.49 9.10
C LYS A 391 -15.29 -7.62 8.00
N VAL A 392 -14.02 -7.62 8.36
CA VAL A 392 -12.99 -8.12 7.45
C VAL A 392 -13.20 -9.62 7.28
N PRO A 393 -13.35 -10.14 6.04
CA PRO A 393 -13.52 -11.57 5.84
C PRO A 393 -12.22 -12.30 6.21
N PRO A 394 -12.28 -13.57 6.67
CA PRO A 394 -11.08 -14.36 6.91
C PRO A 394 -10.15 -14.35 5.70
N HIS A 395 -8.83 -14.31 5.92
CA HIS A 395 -7.82 -14.21 4.86
C HIS A 395 -7.93 -15.32 3.78
N ALA A 396 -8.49 -16.47 4.14
CA ALA A 396 -8.71 -17.61 3.24
C ALA A 396 -10.04 -17.57 2.46
N SER A 397 -10.88 -16.56 2.67
CA SER A 397 -12.20 -16.49 2.05
C SER A 397 -12.11 -16.44 0.53
N GLY A 398 -12.92 -17.23 -0.16
CA GLY A 398 -12.93 -17.32 -1.62
C GLY A 398 -11.78 -18.12 -2.24
N GLU A 399 -10.81 -18.62 -1.45
CA GLU A 399 -9.87 -19.63 -1.94
C GLU A 399 -10.61 -20.95 -2.22
N ASP A 400 -10.35 -21.52 -3.40
CA ASP A 400 -10.81 -22.86 -3.76
C ASP A 400 -9.81 -23.47 -4.74
N ALA A 401 -8.83 -24.20 -4.20
CA ALA A 401 -7.81 -24.86 -5.01
C ALA A 401 -8.37 -25.92 -5.97
N GLN A 402 -9.57 -26.48 -5.70
CA GLN A 402 -10.20 -27.45 -6.60
C GLN A 402 -10.83 -26.75 -7.81
N GLN A 403 -11.42 -25.57 -7.60
CA GLN A 403 -11.96 -24.73 -8.68
C GLN A 403 -10.88 -23.83 -9.33
N GLY A 404 -9.68 -23.78 -8.76
CA GLY A 404 -8.52 -23.05 -9.27
C GLY A 404 -8.36 -21.64 -8.72
N TRP A 405 -9.13 -21.22 -7.71
CA TRP A 405 -8.99 -19.92 -7.07
C TRP A 405 -7.93 -19.97 -5.97
N THR A 406 -6.85 -19.21 -6.14
CA THR A 406 -5.73 -19.16 -5.18
C THR A 406 -5.30 -17.73 -4.91
N VAL A 407 -4.85 -17.45 -3.68
CA VAL A 407 -4.28 -16.14 -3.35
C VAL A 407 -2.94 -15.97 -4.04
N VAL A 408 -2.81 -14.89 -4.82
CA VAL A 408 -1.57 -14.40 -5.38
C VAL A 408 -0.95 -13.40 -4.43
N GLY A 409 0.36 -13.47 -4.27
CA GLY A 409 1.17 -12.55 -3.46
C GLY A 409 2.42 -12.09 -4.22
N PRO A 410 3.46 -11.63 -3.50
CA PRO A 410 3.53 -11.50 -2.05
C PRO A 410 2.89 -10.20 -1.53
N PRO A 411 2.38 -10.17 -0.28
CA PRO A 411 1.53 -9.08 0.23
C PRO A 411 2.24 -7.72 0.30
N HIS A 412 3.56 -7.67 0.46
CA HIS A 412 4.31 -6.40 0.37
C HIS A 412 4.36 -5.81 -1.05
N LEU A 413 3.79 -6.47 -2.07
CA LEU A 413 3.71 -6.00 -3.45
C LEU A 413 2.28 -6.07 -3.99
N GLN A 414 1.57 -7.16 -3.72
CA GLN A 414 0.22 -7.40 -4.21
C GLN A 414 -0.48 -8.49 -3.42
N ARG A 415 -1.80 -8.46 -3.45
CA ARG A 415 -2.63 -9.52 -2.91
C ARG A 415 -3.99 -9.54 -3.61
N PHE A 416 -4.35 -10.66 -4.22
CA PHE A 416 -5.67 -10.88 -4.81
C PHE A 416 -5.92 -12.37 -5.03
N LEU A 417 -7.15 -12.78 -5.30
CA LEU A 417 -7.43 -14.12 -5.81
C LEU A 417 -7.25 -14.15 -7.32
N ALA A 418 -6.51 -15.14 -7.82
CA ALA A 418 -6.43 -15.42 -9.25
C ALA A 418 -7.04 -16.78 -9.58
N LEU A 419 -7.68 -16.85 -10.75
CA LEU A 419 -8.15 -18.11 -11.30
C LEU A 419 -7.05 -18.78 -12.11
N ALA A 420 -6.61 -19.94 -11.66
CA ALA A 420 -5.66 -20.78 -12.36
C ALA A 420 -6.24 -21.30 -13.69
N PRO A 421 -5.36 -21.64 -14.66
CA PRO A 421 -5.72 -22.42 -15.84
C PRO A 421 -6.48 -23.68 -15.45
N ALA A 422 -7.32 -24.21 -16.36
CA ALA A 422 -8.19 -25.34 -16.07
C ALA A 422 -7.41 -26.51 -15.41
N PRO A 423 -7.83 -26.98 -14.22
CA PRO A 423 -7.22 -28.17 -13.62
C PRO A 423 -7.49 -29.40 -14.50
N ALA A 424 -6.75 -30.48 -14.26
CA ALA A 424 -7.09 -31.79 -14.84
C ALA A 424 -8.58 -32.10 -14.55
N PRO A 425 -9.33 -32.70 -15.50
CA PRO A 425 -10.79 -32.77 -15.42
C PRO A 425 -11.25 -33.41 -14.10
N THR A 426 -11.79 -32.58 -13.21
CA THR A 426 -12.42 -33.01 -11.95
C THR A 426 -13.94 -32.87 -12.05
N SER A 427 -14.63 -33.77 -11.35
CA SER A 427 -16.10 -33.81 -11.32
C SER A 427 -16.67 -32.64 -10.51
N GLY A 428 -17.05 -31.58 -11.21
CA GLY A 428 -17.72 -30.39 -10.66
C GLY A 428 -17.42 -29.17 -11.52
N ASP A 429 -18.19 -28.97 -12.59
CA ASP A 429 -17.97 -27.86 -13.52
C ASP A 429 -18.53 -26.55 -12.92
N ASP A 430 -17.66 -25.68 -12.44
CA ASP A 430 -18.02 -24.33 -12.02
C ASP A 430 -18.18 -23.44 -13.25
N ARG A 431 -19.44 -23.18 -13.63
CA ARG A 431 -19.76 -22.40 -14.84
C ARG A 431 -19.12 -21.00 -14.83
N LEU A 432 -19.01 -20.35 -13.67
CA LEU A 432 -18.35 -19.04 -13.56
C LEU A 432 -16.88 -19.15 -13.96
N ALA A 433 -16.15 -20.09 -13.35
CA ALA A 433 -14.75 -20.32 -13.64
C ALA A 433 -14.53 -20.74 -15.10
N SER A 434 -15.38 -21.61 -15.64
CA SER A 434 -15.30 -22.06 -17.03
C SER A 434 -15.55 -20.92 -18.03
N LEU A 435 -16.53 -20.04 -17.78
CA LEU A 435 -16.79 -18.87 -18.63
C LEU A 435 -15.67 -17.82 -18.54
N LEU A 436 -15.14 -17.55 -17.33
CA LEU A 436 -14.00 -16.65 -17.16
C LEU A 436 -12.75 -17.18 -17.88
N ARG A 437 -12.51 -18.49 -17.87
CA ARG A 437 -11.43 -19.11 -18.64
C ARG A 437 -11.64 -18.98 -20.14
N GLU A 438 -12.86 -19.19 -20.63
CA GLU A 438 -13.19 -19.01 -22.06
C GLU A 438 -12.89 -17.57 -22.53
N ILE A 439 -13.29 -16.57 -21.74
CA ILE A 439 -13.00 -15.17 -22.04
C ILE A 439 -11.49 -14.89 -21.94
N HIS A 440 -10.82 -15.38 -20.90
CA HIS A 440 -9.38 -15.21 -20.72
C HIS A 440 -8.56 -15.87 -21.84
N ASP A 441 -8.99 -17.04 -22.33
CA ASP A 441 -8.39 -17.72 -23.47
C ASP A 441 -8.55 -16.90 -24.76
N ALA A 442 -9.71 -16.27 -24.95
CA ALA A 442 -9.93 -15.38 -26.08
C ALA A 442 -9.02 -14.15 -26.02
N LEU A 443 -8.85 -13.52 -24.85
CA LEU A 443 -7.95 -12.36 -24.66
C LEU A 443 -6.46 -12.72 -24.84
N ARG A 444 -6.09 -14.00 -24.73
CA ARG A 444 -4.72 -14.49 -24.99
C ARG A 444 -4.52 -15.00 -26.41
N SER A 445 -5.57 -14.99 -27.23
CA SER A 445 -5.53 -15.56 -28.58
C SER A 445 -4.82 -14.64 -29.57
N ARG A 446 -4.26 -15.24 -30.64
CA ARG A 446 -3.76 -14.47 -31.79
C ARG A 446 -4.82 -13.55 -32.40
N ALA A 447 -6.08 -13.98 -32.38
CA ALA A 447 -7.19 -13.18 -32.91
C ALA A 447 -7.37 -11.88 -32.10
N PHE A 448 -7.25 -11.96 -30.78
CA PHE A 448 -7.27 -10.77 -29.93
C PHE A 448 -6.02 -9.91 -30.11
N ALA A 449 -4.84 -10.49 -30.30
CA ALA A 449 -3.64 -9.73 -30.68
C ALA A 449 -3.86 -8.93 -31.98
N ALA A 450 -4.54 -9.51 -32.98
CA ALA A 450 -4.90 -8.81 -34.21
C ALA A 450 -5.89 -7.66 -33.94
N LEU A 451 -6.85 -7.85 -33.03
CA LEU A 451 -7.76 -6.78 -32.61
C LEU A 451 -7.02 -5.64 -31.89
N LEU A 452 -6.11 -5.97 -30.97
CA LEU A 452 -5.25 -4.98 -30.30
C LEU A 452 -4.45 -4.18 -31.34
N ALA A 453 -3.77 -4.87 -32.27
CA ALA A 453 -3.03 -4.21 -33.35
C ALA A 453 -3.92 -3.28 -34.20
N SER A 454 -5.15 -3.70 -34.52
CA SER A 454 -6.10 -2.86 -35.26
C SER A 454 -6.61 -1.65 -34.45
N LEU A 455 -6.60 -1.73 -33.11
CA LEU A 455 -7.02 -0.64 -32.23
C LEU A 455 -5.88 0.33 -31.88
N THR A 456 -4.64 -0.15 -31.79
CA THR A 456 -3.52 0.63 -31.26
C THR A 456 -2.44 0.95 -32.29
N SER A 457 -2.44 0.28 -33.45
CA SER A 457 -1.33 0.29 -34.42
C SER A 457 -0.01 -0.23 -33.85
N LEU A 458 -0.02 -0.92 -32.72
CA LEU A 458 1.16 -1.52 -32.10
C LEU A 458 1.17 -3.03 -32.34
N LEU A 459 2.36 -3.63 -32.51
CA LEU A 459 2.51 -5.08 -32.66
C LEU A 459 2.62 -5.74 -31.28
N PRO A 460 1.63 -6.53 -30.80
CA PRO A 460 1.76 -7.26 -29.54
C PRO A 460 2.64 -8.50 -29.71
N THR A 461 3.64 -8.66 -28.86
CA THR A 461 4.65 -9.74 -28.96
C THR A 461 4.53 -10.78 -27.85
N ALA A 462 4.21 -10.36 -26.64
CA ALA A 462 4.02 -11.21 -25.47
C ALA A 462 3.01 -10.60 -24.49
N TYR A 463 2.57 -11.37 -23.51
CA TYR A 463 1.63 -10.89 -22.49
C TYR A 463 1.88 -11.53 -21.13
N THR A 464 1.49 -10.82 -20.07
CA THR A 464 1.20 -11.37 -18.75
C THR A 464 -0.24 -11.00 -18.42
N THR A 465 -1.08 -11.96 -18.01
CA THR A 465 -2.48 -11.65 -17.67
C THR A 465 -3.05 -12.65 -16.69
N SER A 466 -4.05 -12.23 -15.93
CA SER A 466 -4.74 -13.03 -14.95
C SER A 466 -6.20 -12.64 -14.84
N VAL A 467 -7.05 -13.61 -14.51
CA VAL A 467 -8.42 -13.36 -14.04
C VAL A 467 -8.31 -13.09 -12.53
N ARG A 468 -8.69 -11.89 -12.09
CA ARG A 468 -8.48 -11.44 -10.71
C ARG A 468 -9.80 -11.14 -10.01
N ARG A 469 -9.83 -11.45 -8.71
CA ARG A 469 -10.88 -11.05 -7.78
C ARG A 469 -10.23 -10.39 -6.58
N PHE A 470 -10.61 -9.15 -6.30
CA PHE A 470 -10.15 -8.35 -5.17
C PHE A 470 -11.26 -8.31 -4.12
N ARG A 471 -11.05 -9.05 -3.03
CA ARG A 471 -12.01 -9.20 -1.93
C ARG A 471 -12.00 -7.95 -1.04
N PRO A 472 -13.18 -7.49 -0.58
CA PRO A 472 -13.30 -6.41 0.39
C PRO A 472 -12.51 -6.69 1.67
N GLY A 473 -11.72 -5.73 2.11
CA GLY A 473 -10.91 -5.77 3.32
C GLY A 473 -9.58 -6.53 3.18
N LEU A 474 -9.21 -7.04 2.00
CA LEU A 474 -8.05 -7.92 1.87
C LEU A 474 -7.09 -7.60 0.73
N ASP A 475 -7.59 -7.18 -0.43
CA ASP A 475 -6.87 -7.32 -1.69
C ASP A 475 -6.56 -5.96 -2.35
N TYR A 476 -5.39 -5.88 -3.00
CA TYR A 476 -4.77 -4.67 -3.57
C TYR A 476 -3.59 -5.03 -4.49
N THR A 477 -3.06 -4.06 -5.23
CA THR A 477 -1.67 -4.10 -5.71
C THR A 477 -0.97 -2.79 -5.33
N LEU A 478 0.35 -2.81 -5.22
CA LEU A 478 1.15 -1.60 -5.08
C LEU A 478 1.67 -1.12 -6.43
N ALA A 479 2.05 0.16 -6.48
CA ALA A 479 2.54 0.84 -7.66
C ALA A 479 3.80 0.17 -8.22
N ARG A 480 3.71 -0.19 -9.50
CA ARG A 480 4.80 -0.86 -10.23
C ARG A 480 4.90 -0.33 -11.64
N GLY A 481 6.13 -0.27 -12.16
CA GLY A 481 6.41 0.12 -13.53
C GLY A 481 7.81 -0.27 -13.94
N GLU A 482 8.10 -0.13 -15.23
CA GLU A 482 9.47 -0.26 -15.74
C GLU A 482 10.27 0.99 -15.35
N PRO A 483 11.54 0.86 -14.93
CA PRO A 483 12.36 2.01 -14.56
C PRO A 483 12.62 2.92 -15.76
N ALA A 484 12.65 4.24 -15.52
CA ALA A 484 13.06 5.20 -16.53
C ALA A 484 14.58 5.08 -16.79
N GLY A 485 15.00 5.03 -18.06
CA GLY A 485 16.41 5.19 -18.44
C GLY A 485 17.27 3.91 -18.54
N GLU A 486 16.71 2.72 -18.38
CA GLU A 486 17.40 1.48 -18.79
C GLU A 486 17.26 1.27 -20.30
N GLY A 487 18.36 0.96 -20.99
CA GLY A 487 18.42 0.90 -22.47
C GLY A 487 17.54 -0.17 -23.14
N ASP A 488 16.97 -1.09 -22.35
CA ASP A 488 16.06 -2.15 -22.81
C ASP A 488 14.60 -1.91 -22.38
N ALA A 489 14.29 -0.81 -21.65
CA ALA A 489 12.95 -0.53 -21.17
C ALA A 489 12.03 -0.08 -22.33
N ASN A 490 10.95 -0.84 -22.55
CA ASN A 490 9.96 -0.57 -23.61
C ASN A 490 8.61 -0.19 -23.01
N ALA A 491 7.85 0.63 -23.74
CA ALA A 491 6.47 0.89 -23.41
C ALA A 491 5.65 -0.42 -23.39
N LYS A 492 4.73 -0.51 -22.44
CA LYS A 492 3.82 -1.66 -22.27
C LYS A 492 2.39 -1.23 -22.52
N LEU A 493 1.59 -2.11 -23.10
CA LEU A 493 0.16 -1.89 -23.24
C LEU A 493 -0.56 -2.60 -22.09
N ASP A 494 -1.06 -1.84 -21.13
CA ASP A 494 -1.95 -2.38 -20.09
C ASP A 494 -3.34 -2.61 -20.69
N VAL A 495 -3.86 -3.81 -20.51
CA VAL A 495 -5.18 -4.20 -20.98
C VAL A 495 -5.97 -4.79 -19.82
N GLY A 496 -7.15 -4.24 -19.54
CA GLY A 496 -8.02 -4.71 -18.48
C GLY A 496 -9.48 -4.74 -18.88
N LEU A 497 -10.13 -5.89 -18.69
CA LEU A 497 -11.56 -6.07 -18.80
C LEU A 497 -12.18 -6.00 -17.41
N ALA A 498 -12.77 -4.86 -17.07
CA ALA A 498 -13.47 -4.64 -15.82
C ALA A 498 -14.82 -5.40 -15.81
N LEU A 499 -15.04 -6.18 -14.75
CA LEU A 499 -16.16 -7.09 -14.57
C LEU A 499 -16.81 -6.91 -13.18
N THR A 500 -16.68 -5.74 -12.56
CA THR A 500 -17.33 -5.44 -11.28
C THR A 500 -18.82 -5.16 -11.54
N PRO A 501 -19.77 -5.96 -11.01
CA PRO A 501 -21.20 -5.81 -11.34
C PRO A 501 -21.76 -4.43 -11.03
N ARG A 502 -22.72 -3.96 -11.83
CA ARG A 502 -23.37 -2.66 -11.58
C ARG A 502 -24.19 -2.73 -10.29
N LEU A 503 -24.03 -1.81 -9.37
CA LEU A 503 -24.89 -1.77 -8.19
C LEU A 503 -25.95 -0.69 -8.37
N ASP A 504 -27.01 -0.76 -7.58
CA ASP A 504 -28.09 0.20 -7.57
C ASP A 504 -28.18 0.87 -6.19
N GLY A 505 -28.64 2.12 -6.15
CA GLY A 505 -28.91 2.84 -4.90
C GLY A 505 -27.64 3.13 -4.08
N PRO A 506 -27.71 3.06 -2.74
CA PRO A 506 -26.61 3.46 -1.86
C PRO A 506 -25.29 2.70 -2.11
N ASP A 507 -25.37 1.45 -2.56
CA ASP A 507 -24.17 0.64 -2.83
C ASP A 507 -23.45 1.08 -4.13
N ALA A 508 -24.16 1.70 -5.08
CA ALA A 508 -23.54 2.33 -6.25
C ALA A 508 -22.79 3.61 -5.86
N GLU A 509 -23.42 4.42 -5.01
CA GLU A 509 -22.86 5.68 -4.50
C GLU A 509 -21.52 5.46 -3.77
N LEU A 510 -21.36 4.32 -3.08
CA LEU A 510 -20.10 3.96 -2.40
C LEU A 510 -18.92 3.76 -3.38
N TRP A 511 -19.15 3.19 -4.56
CA TRP A 511 -18.10 3.04 -5.58
C TRP A 511 -17.83 4.38 -6.27
N GLU A 512 -18.89 5.13 -6.62
CA GLU A 512 -18.79 6.43 -7.27
C GLU A 512 -18.07 7.47 -6.40
N ALA A 513 -18.30 7.43 -5.08
CA ALA A 513 -17.64 8.30 -4.10
C ALA A 513 -16.18 7.91 -3.82
N GLY A 514 -15.70 6.78 -4.36
CA GLY A 514 -14.33 6.30 -4.13
C GLY A 514 -14.11 5.58 -2.78
N GLU A 515 -15.13 5.51 -1.91
CA GLU A 515 -15.03 4.94 -0.56
C GLU A 515 -14.72 3.43 -0.53
N CYS A 516 -14.97 2.74 -1.63
CA CYS A 516 -14.66 1.31 -1.73
C CYS A 516 -13.20 1.03 -2.11
N GLY A 517 -12.45 2.04 -2.56
CA GLY A 517 -11.16 1.85 -3.23
C GLY A 517 -11.29 0.99 -4.49
N GLY A 518 -10.30 0.13 -4.77
CA GLY A 518 -10.30 -0.73 -5.95
C GLY A 518 -10.06 -0.05 -7.30
N TRP A 519 -9.73 1.23 -7.36
CA TRP A 519 -9.50 1.96 -8.62
C TRP A 519 -8.21 1.49 -9.30
N ASP A 520 -8.20 1.43 -10.64
CA ASP A 520 -6.94 1.37 -11.38
C ASP A 520 -6.35 2.77 -11.47
N ILE A 521 -5.08 2.93 -11.14
CA ILE A 521 -4.39 4.22 -11.05
C ILE A 521 -3.07 4.12 -11.80
N TRP A 522 -2.78 5.13 -12.62
CA TRP A 522 -1.52 5.34 -13.33
C TRP A 522 -0.93 6.70 -12.95
N LEU A 523 0.35 6.74 -12.59
CA LEU A 523 1.04 7.95 -12.12
C LEU A 523 2.52 7.96 -12.52
N VAL A 524 3.10 9.15 -12.54
CA VAL A 524 4.53 9.37 -12.75
C VAL A 524 5.29 8.88 -11.52
N GLY A 525 6.28 8.00 -11.71
CA GLY A 525 7.10 7.53 -10.60
C GLY A 525 8.12 8.58 -10.18
N ASP A 526 8.04 9.07 -8.94
CA ASP A 526 9.10 9.92 -8.37
C ASP A 526 10.23 9.08 -7.76
N GLU A 527 11.47 9.55 -7.92
CA GLU A 527 12.62 9.04 -7.19
C GLU A 527 12.58 9.55 -5.73
N GLY A 528 11.92 8.82 -4.81
CA GLY A 528 12.22 8.97 -3.36
C GLY A 528 11.08 9.01 -2.33
N GLY A 529 9.87 8.54 -2.62
CA GLY A 529 8.80 8.43 -1.61
C GLY A 529 9.03 7.33 -0.55
N ASP A 530 8.54 7.52 0.67
CA ASP A 530 8.63 6.54 1.77
C ASP A 530 7.77 5.28 1.52
N GLU A 531 8.29 4.13 1.94
CA GLU A 531 7.99 2.77 1.44
C GLU A 531 6.62 2.16 1.81
N ALA A 532 5.90 2.76 2.76
CA ALA A 532 4.55 2.35 3.17
C ALA A 532 3.56 3.52 3.24
N THR A 533 3.99 4.71 2.81
CA THR A 533 3.25 5.96 2.77
C THR A 533 3.90 6.84 1.69
N TYR A 534 3.33 6.89 0.49
CA TYR A 534 3.80 7.83 -0.53
C TYR A 534 3.56 9.26 -0.01
N GLY A 535 4.52 10.18 -0.18
CA GLY A 535 4.45 11.56 0.34
C GLY A 535 5.23 11.85 1.64
N GLY A 536 5.93 10.87 2.22
CA GLY A 536 6.75 11.04 3.43
C GLY A 536 8.11 11.72 3.22
N GLY A 537 8.19 12.83 2.50
CA GLY A 537 9.41 13.63 2.41
C GLY A 537 9.77 14.23 3.77
N SER A 538 10.64 13.58 4.54
CA SER A 538 11.34 14.22 5.66
C SER A 538 12.05 15.46 5.13
N GLY A 539 11.61 16.65 5.53
CA GLY A 539 12.16 17.97 5.19
C GLY A 539 13.63 18.17 5.59
N GLY A 540 14.52 17.44 4.94
CA GLY A 540 15.97 17.55 5.02
C GLY A 540 16.53 18.32 3.83
N GLY A 541 15.98 19.49 3.54
CA GLY A 541 16.49 20.37 2.50
C GLY A 541 17.95 20.75 2.78
N THR A 542 18.86 20.35 1.90
CA THR A 542 20.23 20.86 1.84
C THR A 542 20.22 22.39 1.74
N LYS A 543 20.79 23.04 2.76
CA LYS A 543 20.93 24.49 2.90
C LYS A 543 21.39 25.17 1.59
N LYS A 544 20.53 25.98 0.98
CA LYS A 544 20.95 27.17 0.23
C LYS A 544 20.85 28.37 1.17
N GLU A 545 21.95 29.11 1.31
CA GLU A 545 22.04 30.31 2.15
C GLU A 545 21.07 31.40 1.66
N PRO A 546 20.29 32.06 2.54
CA PRO A 546 19.50 33.21 2.15
C PRO A 546 20.37 34.47 2.15
N LYS A 547 20.31 35.24 1.06
CA LYS A 547 20.66 36.65 1.08
C LYS A 547 19.57 37.42 1.82
N ALA A 548 20.01 38.29 2.73
CA ALA A 548 19.15 39.16 3.51
C ALA A 548 18.40 40.16 2.64
N GLU A 549 17.08 40.26 2.84
CA GLU A 549 16.37 41.53 2.88
C GLU A 549 15.07 41.38 3.68
N GLU A 550 14.84 42.34 4.58
CA GLU A 550 13.69 42.44 5.45
C GLU A 550 12.42 42.76 4.64
N THR A 551 11.33 42.05 4.89
CA THR A 551 10.06 42.66 5.33
C THR A 551 9.10 41.60 5.82
N ALA A 552 8.56 41.85 7.01
CA ALA A 552 7.57 41.02 7.67
C ALA A 552 6.18 41.25 7.07
N GLN A 553 5.46 40.17 6.76
CA GLN A 553 4.05 39.89 7.10
C GLN A 553 3.45 38.89 6.10
N GLY A 554 2.95 37.76 6.63
CA GLY A 554 2.00 36.86 5.96
C GLY A 554 2.61 35.80 5.06
N ALA A 555 3.04 34.66 5.63
CA ALA A 555 3.34 33.44 4.87
C ALA A 555 2.91 32.24 5.72
N GLY A 556 1.74 31.73 5.41
CA GLY A 556 1.15 30.51 5.98
C GLY A 556 0.00 30.02 5.11
N GLN A 557 0.01 30.39 3.84
CA GLN A 557 -0.98 30.07 2.81
C GLN A 557 -0.27 29.77 1.48
N GLU A 558 0.86 30.43 1.19
CA GLU A 558 1.64 30.19 -0.04
C GLU A 558 2.41 28.85 -0.02
N GLU A 559 2.85 28.34 1.15
CA GLU A 559 3.43 26.98 1.25
C GLU A 559 2.38 25.86 1.20
N GLU A 560 1.11 26.16 1.46
CA GLU A 560 -0.01 25.21 1.32
C GLU A 560 -0.43 25.07 -0.15
N GLU A 561 -0.46 26.17 -0.92
CA GLU A 561 -0.81 26.13 -2.35
C GLU A 561 0.30 25.49 -3.21
N GLU A 562 1.59 25.73 -2.95
CA GLU A 562 2.67 25.15 -3.76
C GLU A 562 2.85 23.63 -3.55
N ALA A 563 2.58 23.09 -2.34
CA ALA A 563 2.65 21.65 -2.09
C ALA A 563 1.41 20.89 -2.57
N GLU A 564 0.22 21.50 -2.48
CA GLU A 564 -1.03 20.92 -3.00
C GLU A 564 -1.13 20.98 -4.54
N GLU A 565 -0.49 21.98 -5.19
CA GLU A 565 -0.44 22.07 -6.66
C GLU A 565 0.53 21.05 -7.29
N GLU A 566 1.64 20.67 -6.63
CA GLU A 566 2.60 19.69 -7.14
C GLU A 566 2.07 18.23 -7.08
N GLU A 567 1.26 17.87 -6.07
CA GLU A 567 0.72 16.51 -5.94
C GLU A 567 -0.33 16.16 -7.02
N ASP A 568 -1.04 17.17 -7.53
CA ASP A 568 -2.02 17.05 -8.62
C ASP A 568 -1.40 16.76 -9.99
N GLU A 569 -0.11 17.05 -10.17
CA GLU A 569 0.60 16.85 -11.45
C GLU A 569 1.12 15.41 -11.64
N SER A 570 1.12 14.58 -10.60
CA SER A 570 1.72 13.23 -10.65
C SER A 570 0.80 12.13 -11.20
N THR A 571 -0.53 12.22 -11.02
CA THR A 571 -1.46 11.17 -11.48
C THR A 571 -1.91 11.40 -12.92
N LEU A 572 -1.69 10.40 -13.78
CA LEU A 572 -1.97 10.48 -15.21
C LEU A 572 -3.39 10.00 -15.56
N LEU A 573 -3.84 8.91 -14.97
CA LEU A 573 -5.13 8.30 -15.27
C LEU A 573 -5.69 7.54 -14.07
N THR A 574 -7.00 7.62 -13.86
CA THR A 574 -7.71 6.76 -12.91
C THR A 574 -8.95 6.18 -13.55
N LEU A 575 -9.21 4.89 -13.31
CA LEU A 575 -10.40 4.19 -13.80
C LEU A 575 -11.13 3.50 -12.64
N ALA A 576 -12.42 3.81 -12.53
CA ALA A 576 -13.29 3.20 -11.54
C ALA A 576 -13.54 1.72 -11.87
N PRO A 577 -13.82 0.88 -10.84
CA PRO A 577 -14.36 -0.44 -11.07
C PRO A 577 -15.71 -0.35 -11.79
N GLU A 578 -15.77 -0.84 -13.02
CA GLU A 578 -16.99 -0.79 -13.84
C GLU A 578 -17.35 -2.16 -14.42
N TRP A 579 -18.60 -2.27 -14.88
CA TRP A 579 -19.10 -3.48 -15.50
C TRP A 579 -18.90 -3.50 -17.02
N ASN A 580 -18.28 -4.57 -17.51
CA ASN A 580 -18.14 -4.90 -18.93
C ASN A 580 -17.43 -3.79 -19.73
N ARG A 581 -16.30 -3.30 -19.21
CA ARG A 581 -15.48 -2.29 -19.89
C ARG A 581 -14.07 -2.79 -20.15
N LEU A 582 -13.62 -2.72 -21.40
CA LEU A 582 -12.22 -2.97 -21.74
C LEU A 582 -11.47 -1.64 -21.77
N HIS A 583 -10.44 -1.49 -20.97
CA HIS A 583 -9.49 -0.37 -21.09
C HIS A 583 -8.17 -0.84 -21.71
N LEU A 584 -7.57 0.06 -22.49
CA LEU A 584 -6.24 -0.06 -23.08
C LEU A 584 -5.46 1.18 -22.67
N VAL A 585 -4.27 1.05 -22.09
CA VAL A 585 -3.43 2.18 -21.68
C VAL A 585 -2.00 1.89 -22.13
N LEU A 586 -1.44 2.72 -23.00
CA LEU A 586 -0.02 2.66 -23.33
C LEU A 586 0.76 3.34 -22.21
N ARG A 587 1.60 2.56 -21.54
CA ARG A 587 2.36 2.96 -20.36
C ARG A 587 3.83 3.01 -20.70
N ASP A 588 4.40 4.20 -20.64
CA ASP A 588 5.83 4.44 -20.85
C ASP A 588 6.67 3.98 -19.64
N PRO A 589 7.97 3.70 -19.84
CA PRO A 589 8.90 3.54 -18.72
C PRO A 589 8.89 4.76 -17.80
N GLY A 590 8.93 4.53 -16.49
CA GLY A 590 8.78 5.55 -15.45
C GLY A 590 7.34 5.77 -14.98
N VAL A 591 6.33 5.28 -15.70
CA VAL A 591 4.93 5.32 -15.26
C VAL A 591 4.61 4.08 -14.42
N LEU A 592 4.08 4.32 -13.23
CA LEU A 592 3.65 3.28 -12.29
C LEU A 592 2.15 3.04 -12.41
N ALA A 593 1.72 1.79 -12.21
CA ALA A 593 0.32 1.40 -12.19
C ALA A 593 0.00 0.52 -10.98
N PHE A 594 -1.21 0.66 -10.43
CA PHE A 594 -1.72 -0.22 -9.37
C PHE A 594 -3.25 -0.22 -9.24
N VAL A 595 -3.76 -1.19 -8.47
CA VAL A 595 -5.16 -1.27 -8.01
C VAL A 595 -5.21 -0.90 -6.53
N LYS A 596 -5.88 0.19 -6.20
CA LYS A 596 -6.13 0.64 -4.82
C LYS A 596 -6.73 -0.49 -3.99
N TYR A 597 -6.40 -0.56 -2.70
CA TYR A 597 -7.01 -1.51 -1.78
C TYR A 597 -8.54 -1.44 -1.78
N VAL A 598 -9.20 -2.59 -1.76
CA VAL A 598 -10.66 -2.67 -1.69
C VAL A 598 -11.09 -2.70 -0.23
N SER A 599 -11.72 -1.64 0.25
CA SER A 599 -12.20 -1.54 1.65
C SER A 599 -13.23 -2.62 1.98
N ALA A 600 -13.30 -3.05 3.24
CA ALA A 600 -14.32 -3.95 3.78
C ALA A 600 -15.75 -3.39 3.66
N ARG A 601 -15.88 -2.06 3.49
CA ARG A 601 -17.14 -1.37 3.19
C ARG A 601 -17.68 -1.71 1.81
N ALA A 602 -16.82 -2.18 0.89
CA ALA A 602 -17.21 -2.49 -0.47
C ALA A 602 -18.35 -3.53 -0.48
N PRO A 603 -19.45 -3.25 -1.19
CA PRO A 603 -20.64 -4.11 -1.23
C PRO A 603 -20.47 -5.38 -2.09
N SER A 604 -19.36 -5.50 -2.80
CA SER A 604 -18.99 -6.66 -3.61
C SER A 604 -17.47 -6.70 -3.80
N SER A 605 -16.95 -7.79 -4.35
CA SER A 605 -15.54 -7.80 -4.78
C SER A 605 -15.37 -6.94 -6.04
N ARG A 606 -14.15 -6.46 -6.28
CA ARG A 606 -13.76 -6.01 -7.63
C ARG A 606 -13.32 -7.22 -8.45
N TRP A 607 -13.80 -7.30 -9.70
CA TRP A 607 -13.48 -8.40 -10.62
C TRP A 607 -12.93 -7.83 -11.92
N ASP A 608 -11.89 -8.47 -12.45
CA ASP A 608 -11.38 -8.14 -13.77
C ASP A 608 -10.61 -9.30 -14.42
N ILE A 609 -10.31 -9.13 -15.71
CA ILE A 609 -9.25 -9.88 -16.40
C ILE A 609 -8.28 -8.83 -16.90
N ALA A 610 -7.09 -8.77 -16.31
CA ALA A 610 -6.14 -7.69 -16.58
C ALA A 610 -4.71 -8.20 -16.73
N GLY A 611 -3.88 -7.40 -17.40
CA GLY A 611 -2.51 -7.78 -17.72
C GLY A 611 -1.73 -6.70 -18.46
N GLU A 612 -0.47 -7.02 -18.75
CA GLU A 612 0.46 -6.20 -19.51
C GLU A 612 0.82 -6.92 -20.82
N TRP A 613 0.82 -6.20 -21.93
CA TRP A 613 1.26 -6.67 -23.22
C TRP A 613 2.56 -5.98 -23.62
N GLU A 614 3.55 -6.78 -23.99
CA GLU A 614 4.73 -6.27 -24.68
C GLU A 614 4.34 -5.88 -26.10
N VAL A 615 4.75 -4.69 -26.52
CA VAL A 615 4.37 -4.10 -27.80
C VAL A 615 5.56 -3.47 -28.50
N GLN A 616 5.52 -3.45 -29.83
CA GLN A 616 6.51 -2.78 -30.67
C GLN A 616 5.81 -1.76 -31.58
N GLY A 617 6.40 -0.57 -31.70
CA GLY A 617 6.07 0.39 -32.75
C GLY A 617 6.58 -0.11 -34.10
N ILE A 618 5.92 0.31 -35.18
CA ILE A 618 6.35 -0.01 -36.55
C ILE A 618 6.74 1.31 -37.19
N GLU A 619 8.01 1.45 -37.53
CA GLU A 619 8.50 2.54 -38.37
C GLU A 619 7.97 2.30 -39.79
N GLU A 620 7.14 3.20 -40.29
CA GLU A 620 6.82 3.25 -41.72
C GLU A 620 8.03 3.89 -42.42
N GLU A 621 8.72 3.14 -43.30
CA GLU A 621 9.76 3.72 -44.14
C GLU A 621 9.10 4.83 -44.99
N GLU A 622 9.50 6.09 -44.78
CA GLU A 622 9.08 7.21 -45.63
C GLU A 622 9.48 6.88 -47.08
N GLU A 623 8.49 6.69 -47.96
CA GLU A 623 8.75 6.60 -49.41
C GLU A 623 9.38 7.93 -49.84
N GLU A 624 10.69 7.94 -50.11
CA GLU A 624 11.38 9.07 -50.73
C GLU A 624 10.66 9.38 -52.05
N GLU A 625 9.91 10.48 -52.10
CA GLU A 625 9.34 11.01 -53.34
C GLU A 625 10.51 11.39 -54.27
N GLU A 626 10.84 10.50 -55.22
CA GLU A 626 11.71 10.85 -56.35
C GLU A 626 11.03 11.95 -57.18
N GLU A 627 11.46 13.20 -57.00
CA GLU A 627 11.14 14.29 -57.93
C GLU A 627 11.71 13.96 -59.32
N GLU A 628 10.88 13.39 -60.20
CA GLU A 628 11.15 13.34 -61.65
C GLU A 628 11.16 14.78 -62.19
N GLY A 629 12.36 15.34 -62.34
CA GLY A 629 12.60 16.59 -63.05
C GLY A 629 12.32 16.42 -64.55
N ASP A 630 11.20 16.98 -65.01
CA ASP A 630 10.85 17.14 -66.42
C ASP A 630 11.85 18.07 -67.15
N GLU A 631 12.89 17.51 -67.78
CA GLU A 631 13.64 18.18 -68.85
C GLU A 631 12.82 18.14 -70.15
N VAL A 632 11.93 19.12 -70.35
CA VAL A 632 11.32 19.36 -71.65
C VAL A 632 12.33 20.08 -72.55
N GLY A 633 13.09 19.29 -73.30
CA GLY A 633 13.76 19.75 -74.50
C GLY A 633 12.75 20.16 -75.57
N ASN A 634 12.81 21.42 -76.01
CA ASN A 634 12.16 21.83 -77.26
C ASN A 634 13.13 22.71 -78.05
N GLY A 635 13.76 22.10 -79.05
CA GLY A 635 14.48 22.80 -80.11
C GLY A 635 13.59 22.94 -81.34
N ALA A 636 13.43 24.18 -81.81
CA ALA A 636 13.27 24.55 -83.22
C ALA A 636 13.49 26.06 -83.36
#